data_AF-A0A0C9U348-F1
#
_entry.id   AF-A0A0C9U348-F1
#
_cell.length_a   1.000
_cell.length_b   1.000
_cell.length_c   1.000
_cell.angle_alpha   90.00
_cell.angle_beta   90.00
_cell.angle_gamma   90.00
#
_symmetry.space_group_name_H-M   'P 1'
#
loop_
_entity.id
_entity.type
_entity.pdbx_description
1 polymer ?
#
loop_
_entity_poly.entity_id
_entity_poly.type
_entity_poly.pdbx_seq_one_letter_code
_entity_poly.pdbx_strand_id
1 'polypeptide(L)'
;MSTDAEIDDLAYLVTHVFSPLRLPVGEDHSVSNDLGLSKAILSSARAYEKHVGDEHGPEWNRILAMLSNLTATMQVHALRGEEVESQLKAMDVGDINVYLIRAQNAAVVFRKQQNQMLFEAFEVSPKAEAIMGARGKLVCSYPGPAIAMTIHTFENEPADIIRISKRIGDDVVWTNSRVPWRRSSLWLVIRVSLQTTLEQTPLGLHTYKAFMIFFMHELAEKAIEADMSSELLHFMSTKISRRLTKLGSSAPDWLSQKALQTCTRVRKTLEERWERVQNCQAASPSWTPFELDPSKGTQLSLLESRSYVCNALMNQGTELPHTTCNPQHPHRGTLEDFLSSNGQFFKDAYHAEPRLALRDVEQEVERGIDTWVAPILATDIAGVEVACVQLETLSENYSPRAQKAYENNPEELSIMFLTTIELWVALDKLVVKKIPMLEEYSPEVPLAHLERLLLRKSEQLDRLRLAYQYIRDRHARARDGWSVFSTEVDDRSFAVRYYNTSHRLQALKARVEEDARRARHEKLVELQRKNARHAELGREIAAMDHTFYPSGRHHRRCGKCQQEQQRNGMTIEVQEWPLPSLQVAAAMVVFEFRLSPFVQYVAIGHVPSVSGSLPYILLGNYPALQPYHEQHPRSRSTLASDTKSFIRTHYREASIPATKDLVCIKNGLKFYGWDPISSTKISEPFRNSDNSDLCTYQLPGGAYGNLQGYLKSTSHTSNEVIANQEDCHKELSIHEFIAFGHLRSGSSLQWSNILRELRARTLTFRNNEVHLLLAQVSGQVGHLSDVGEWSWHGDLAEPLFCDALLGEIKDLTLSVEANWLEGATMASVSFLISRLLASNQDTGVRARAHGLLREVRKKTFSWVQELSLKVREVEDEEIRGRLRDIAAICRSTFDVDLENMREQLSSQEDVEILVSCAIFIHDSTLAVLTGIPAESRLLHERDRRLFMASEGILADRIEECSEGINSAIRGVWDGYQPGSQWRRLEHPNSRWFTCQTAGTEGRRSQEVHFNLLDGALLAEGKPLVRFFIHIASLADTSEQRILDVLPGSIPGMEYTTRGLILDWQVHFAMKDGELQIKAEKDDHLFELIPHQKLEGDIPAPLVQGHTHWLSLSDWTIEIRPLDKLWERRRDNWEIYLAPGAYSMRK
;
A
#
# COMPACT_ATOMS: atom_id res chain seq x y z
N MET A 1 -52.66 -19.75 -16.76
CA MET A 1 -51.72 -19.24 -17.78
C MET A 1 -51.68 -17.73 -17.61
N SER A 2 -50.71 -17.22 -16.85
CA SER A 2 -50.45 -15.78 -16.77
C SER A 2 -49.84 -15.29 -18.07
N THR A 3 -50.12 -14.04 -18.43
CA THR A 3 -49.53 -13.41 -19.62
C THR A 3 -48.06 -13.08 -19.36
N ASP A 4 -47.20 -13.09 -20.39
CA ASP A 4 -45.75 -12.79 -20.25
C ASP A 4 -45.49 -11.44 -19.53
N ALA A 5 -46.38 -10.45 -19.70
CA ALA A 5 -46.31 -9.15 -19.03
C ALA A 5 -46.52 -9.22 -17.50
N GLU A 6 -47.37 -10.14 -17.00
CA GLU A 6 -47.58 -10.32 -15.55
C GLU A 6 -46.37 -10.98 -14.87
N ILE A 7 -45.65 -11.83 -15.61
CA ILE A 7 -44.43 -12.51 -15.14
C ILE A 7 -43.26 -11.52 -15.08
N ASP A 8 -43.14 -10.64 -16.09
CA ASP A 8 -42.12 -9.58 -16.12
C ASP A 8 -42.30 -8.54 -15.00
N ASP A 9 -43.55 -8.12 -14.73
CA ASP A 9 -43.87 -7.24 -13.61
C ASP A 9 -43.50 -7.90 -12.26
N LEU A 10 -43.80 -9.20 -12.09
CA LEU A 10 -43.44 -9.95 -10.87
C LEU A 10 -41.92 -10.08 -10.70
N ALA A 11 -41.18 -10.31 -11.78
CA ALA A 11 -39.72 -10.38 -11.75
C ALA A 11 -39.08 -9.06 -11.32
N TYR A 12 -39.60 -7.91 -11.78
CA TYR A 12 -39.16 -6.58 -11.32
C TYR A 12 -39.40 -6.40 -9.81
N LEU A 13 -40.59 -6.75 -9.32
CA LEU A 13 -40.93 -6.68 -7.89
C LEU A 13 -40.01 -7.57 -7.05
N VAL A 14 -39.81 -8.82 -7.46
CA VAL A 14 -38.92 -9.76 -6.76
C VAL A 14 -37.48 -9.23 -6.72
N THR A 15 -36.99 -8.71 -7.85
CA THR A 15 -35.63 -8.16 -7.96
C THR A 15 -35.41 -6.99 -7.00
N HIS A 16 -36.28 -5.99 -7.00
CA HIS A 16 -36.07 -4.80 -6.17
C HIS A 16 -36.43 -4.99 -4.68
N VAL A 17 -37.39 -5.87 -4.35
CA VAL A 17 -37.78 -6.17 -2.95
C VAL A 17 -36.82 -7.17 -2.31
N PHE A 18 -36.49 -8.27 -3.01
CA PHE A 18 -35.64 -9.33 -2.48
C PHE A 18 -34.15 -9.11 -2.74
N SER A 19 -33.74 -8.52 -3.87
CA SER A 19 -32.31 -8.32 -4.22
C SER A 19 -31.56 -9.65 -4.24
N PRO A 20 -31.90 -10.57 -5.16
CA PRO A 20 -31.24 -11.87 -5.30
C PRO A 20 -29.79 -11.73 -5.77
N LEU A 21 -29.02 -12.83 -5.75
CA LEU A 21 -27.60 -12.83 -6.14
C LEU A 21 -27.37 -12.49 -7.62
N ARG A 22 -28.29 -12.90 -8.50
CA ARG A 22 -28.26 -12.56 -9.93
C ARG A 22 -29.12 -11.33 -10.18
N LEU A 23 -28.48 -10.20 -10.46
CA LEU A 23 -29.12 -8.92 -10.75
C LEU A 23 -29.09 -8.62 -12.26
N PRO A 24 -29.99 -7.77 -12.78
CA PRO A 24 -29.97 -7.35 -14.18
C PRO A 24 -28.66 -6.64 -14.56
N VAL A 25 -28.28 -6.74 -15.83
CA VAL A 25 -26.99 -6.27 -16.35
C VAL A 25 -27.02 -4.83 -16.90
N GLY A 26 -28.14 -4.13 -16.73
CA GLY A 26 -28.39 -2.74 -17.15
C GLY A 26 -29.71 -2.18 -16.59
N GLU A 27 -29.99 -0.90 -16.81
CA GLU A 27 -31.19 -0.21 -16.31
C GLU A 27 -32.50 -0.92 -16.71
N ASP A 28 -33.31 -1.26 -15.71
CA ASP A 28 -34.63 -1.90 -15.83
C ASP A 28 -35.78 -0.97 -15.36
N HIS A 29 -35.47 0.30 -15.13
CA HIS A 29 -36.45 1.30 -14.69
C HIS A 29 -37.40 1.67 -15.83
N SER A 30 -38.71 1.59 -15.55
CA SER A 30 -39.77 2.11 -16.41
C SER A 30 -40.90 2.68 -15.55
N VAL A 31 -41.67 3.63 -16.12
CA VAL A 31 -42.87 4.18 -15.45
C VAL A 31 -43.88 3.08 -15.13
N SER A 32 -44.00 2.07 -16.01
CA SER A 32 -44.87 0.91 -15.79
C SER A 32 -44.45 0.10 -14.58
N ASN A 33 -43.15 -0.17 -14.44
CA ASN A 33 -42.58 -0.98 -13.36
C ASN A 33 -42.73 -0.28 -12.00
N ASP A 34 -42.48 1.03 -11.95
CA ASP A 34 -42.69 1.84 -10.74
C ASP A 34 -44.17 1.97 -10.36
N LEU A 35 -45.06 2.07 -11.36
CA LEU A 35 -46.51 2.02 -11.13
C LEU A 35 -46.94 0.64 -10.61
N GLY A 36 -46.37 -0.44 -11.15
CA GLY A 36 -46.58 -1.81 -10.67
C GLY A 36 -46.16 -1.99 -9.22
N LEU A 37 -44.99 -1.48 -8.84
CA LEU A 37 -44.48 -1.51 -7.46
C LEU A 37 -45.35 -0.73 -6.48
N SER A 38 -45.76 0.49 -6.83
CA SER A 38 -46.64 1.30 -5.98
C SER A 38 -48.03 0.67 -5.81
N LYS A 39 -48.63 0.14 -6.89
CA LYS A 39 -49.89 -0.61 -6.84
C LYS A 39 -49.79 -1.88 -5.99
N ALA A 40 -48.72 -2.66 -6.13
CA ALA A 40 -48.52 -3.90 -5.36
C ALA A 40 -48.47 -3.60 -3.85
N ILE A 41 -47.77 -2.55 -3.45
CA ILE A 41 -47.65 -2.15 -2.04
C ILE A 41 -48.97 -1.58 -1.52
N LEU A 42 -49.67 -0.75 -2.29
CA LEU A 42 -50.99 -0.22 -1.91
C LEU A 42 -52.01 -1.35 -1.73
N SER A 43 -52.04 -2.32 -2.65
CA SER A 43 -52.91 -3.49 -2.54
C SER A 43 -52.60 -4.32 -1.30
N SER A 44 -51.32 -4.54 -1.00
CA SER A 44 -50.88 -5.27 0.19
C SER A 44 -51.23 -4.51 1.48
N ALA A 45 -51.09 -3.18 1.48
CA ALA A 45 -51.43 -2.34 2.63
C ALA A 45 -52.95 -2.37 2.93
N ARG A 46 -53.79 -2.39 1.89
CA ARG A 46 -55.25 -2.60 2.03
C ARG A 46 -55.57 -3.99 2.58
N ALA A 47 -54.88 -5.02 2.09
CA ALA A 47 -55.06 -6.38 2.60
C ALA A 47 -54.59 -6.53 4.06
N TYR A 48 -53.62 -5.72 4.49
CA TYR A 48 -53.09 -5.69 5.85
C TYR A 48 -53.99 -4.91 6.84
N GLU A 49 -54.85 -4.02 6.36
CA GLU A 49 -55.73 -3.19 7.21
C GLU A 49 -56.56 -4.01 8.21
N LYS A 50 -57.07 -5.17 7.80
CA LYS A 50 -57.82 -6.11 8.67
C LYS A 50 -57.01 -6.66 9.86
N HIS A 51 -55.70 -6.45 9.86
CA HIS A 51 -54.77 -6.88 10.91
C HIS A 51 -54.31 -5.72 11.80
N VAL A 52 -54.78 -4.50 11.51
CA VAL A 52 -54.58 -3.32 12.35
C VAL A 52 -55.76 -3.25 13.32
N GLY A 53 -55.50 -3.02 14.61
CA GLY A 53 -56.55 -2.89 15.61
C GLY A 53 -57.46 -1.68 15.32
N ASP A 54 -58.75 -1.79 15.63
CA ASP A 54 -59.76 -0.74 15.33
C ASP A 54 -59.37 0.63 15.91
N GLU A 55 -58.68 0.63 17.06
CA GLU A 55 -58.15 1.82 17.75
C GLU A 55 -57.05 2.58 17.00
N HIS A 56 -56.41 1.94 16.00
CA HIS A 56 -55.36 2.52 15.16
C HIS A 56 -55.76 2.64 13.68
N GLY A 57 -57.04 2.38 13.37
CA GLY A 57 -57.61 2.51 12.04
C GLY A 57 -57.38 3.91 11.41
N PRO A 58 -57.59 5.03 12.14
CA PRO A 58 -57.34 6.37 11.59
C PRO A 58 -55.90 6.60 11.13
N GLU A 59 -54.92 6.13 11.89
CA GLU A 59 -53.49 6.24 11.56
C GLU A 59 -53.13 5.38 10.34
N TRP A 60 -53.70 4.18 10.21
CA TRP A 60 -53.48 3.33 9.04
C TRP A 60 -54.17 3.86 7.79
N ASN A 61 -55.36 4.46 7.93
CA ASN A 61 -56.08 5.11 6.83
C ASN A 61 -55.26 6.26 6.21
N ARG A 62 -54.52 7.01 7.03
CA ARG A 62 -53.57 8.03 6.55
C ARG A 62 -52.43 7.43 5.74
N ILE A 63 -51.95 6.24 6.10
CA ILE A 63 -50.94 5.50 5.33
C ILE A 63 -51.50 5.02 3.99
N LEU A 64 -52.75 4.53 3.96
CA LEU A 64 -53.44 4.15 2.74
C LEU A 64 -53.64 5.35 1.80
N ALA A 65 -54.04 6.50 2.35
CA ALA A 65 -54.15 7.75 1.61
C ALA A 65 -52.80 8.20 1.03
N MET A 66 -51.74 8.20 1.84
CA MET A 66 -50.37 8.51 1.41
C MET A 66 -49.91 7.60 0.24
N LEU A 67 -50.10 6.28 0.36
CA LEU A 67 -49.72 5.32 -0.69
C LEU A 67 -50.60 5.48 -1.94
N SER A 68 -51.88 5.82 -1.79
CA SER A 68 -52.78 6.09 -2.91
C SER A 68 -52.35 7.34 -3.69
N ASN A 69 -52.02 8.42 -2.98
CA ASN A 69 -51.52 9.67 -3.58
C ASN A 69 -50.17 9.46 -4.27
N LEU A 70 -49.25 8.72 -3.64
CA LEU A 70 -47.99 8.34 -4.26
C LEU A 70 -48.23 7.53 -5.55
N THR A 71 -49.14 6.55 -5.53
CA THR A 71 -49.49 5.74 -6.71
C THR A 71 -50.07 6.60 -7.84
N ALA A 72 -50.92 7.58 -7.52
CA ALA A 72 -51.47 8.52 -8.51
C ALA A 72 -50.36 9.31 -9.21
N THR A 73 -49.34 9.75 -8.48
CA THR A 73 -48.20 10.48 -9.05
C THR A 73 -47.24 9.61 -9.86
N MET A 74 -47.29 8.28 -9.74
CA MET A 74 -46.44 7.35 -10.50
C MET A 74 -46.98 7.01 -11.89
N GLN A 75 -48.18 7.48 -12.27
CA GLN A 75 -48.78 7.19 -13.57
C GLN A 75 -48.04 7.82 -14.76
N VAL A 76 -47.29 8.90 -14.52
CA VAL A 76 -46.57 9.66 -15.55
C VAL A 76 -45.16 9.94 -15.08
N HIS A 77 -44.20 10.04 -16.01
CA HIS A 77 -42.79 10.24 -15.68
C HIS A 77 -42.52 11.57 -14.94
N ALA A 78 -43.21 12.65 -15.36
CA ALA A 78 -43.10 13.97 -14.77
C ALA A 78 -44.19 14.20 -13.72
N LEU A 79 -43.80 14.78 -12.59
CA LEU A 79 -44.71 15.17 -11.51
C LEU A 79 -45.57 16.36 -11.98
N ARG A 80 -46.88 16.18 -12.06
CA ARG A 80 -47.80 17.23 -12.52
C ARG A 80 -48.13 18.19 -11.38
N GLY A 81 -47.89 19.49 -11.60
CA GLY A 81 -48.16 20.53 -10.61
C GLY A 81 -49.61 20.56 -10.12
N GLU A 82 -50.58 20.40 -11.03
CA GLU A 82 -52.02 20.36 -10.71
C GLU A 82 -52.38 19.22 -9.74
N GLU A 83 -51.79 18.04 -9.92
CA GLU A 83 -52.01 16.87 -9.07
C GLU A 83 -51.41 17.09 -7.67
N VAL A 84 -50.18 17.61 -7.60
CA VAL A 84 -49.51 17.93 -6.33
C VAL A 84 -50.28 19.01 -5.59
N GLU A 85 -50.69 20.08 -6.27
CA GLU A 85 -51.45 21.18 -5.69
C GLU A 85 -52.80 20.70 -5.14
N SER A 86 -53.52 19.86 -5.91
CA SER A 86 -54.76 19.24 -5.48
C SER A 86 -54.56 18.38 -4.22
N GLN A 87 -53.55 17.50 -4.22
CA GLN A 87 -53.26 16.62 -3.09
C GLN A 87 -52.81 17.38 -1.84
N LEU A 88 -52.03 18.45 -1.97
CA LEU A 88 -51.59 19.29 -0.85
C LEU A 88 -52.76 20.12 -0.28
N LYS A 89 -53.64 20.66 -1.13
CA LYS A 89 -54.85 21.39 -0.71
C LYS A 89 -55.84 20.51 0.04
N ALA A 90 -55.93 19.24 -0.35
CA ALA A 90 -56.83 18.27 0.24
C ALA A 90 -56.32 17.65 1.56
N MET A 91 -55.09 17.97 2.01
CA MET A 91 -54.56 17.42 3.26
C MET A 91 -55.33 17.94 4.47
N ASP A 92 -55.69 17.05 5.40
CA ASP A 92 -56.17 17.36 6.74
C ASP A 92 -55.06 17.24 7.80
N VAL A 93 -55.33 17.71 9.02
CA VAL A 93 -54.36 17.61 10.12
C VAL A 93 -54.06 16.14 10.40
N GLY A 94 -52.78 15.79 10.32
CA GLY A 94 -52.23 14.44 10.47
C GLY A 94 -51.95 13.72 9.15
N ASP A 95 -52.33 14.28 7.99
CA ASP A 95 -52.08 13.65 6.69
C ASP A 95 -50.62 13.73 6.25
N ILE A 96 -50.22 12.75 5.42
CA ILE A 96 -48.88 12.61 4.86
C ILE A 96 -48.97 12.47 3.35
N ASN A 97 -48.20 13.29 2.63
CA ASN A 97 -48.01 13.15 1.17
C ASN A 97 -46.51 12.94 0.86
N VAL A 98 -46.22 12.09 -0.12
CA VAL A 98 -44.85 11.72 -0.49
C VAL A 98 -44.69 11.85 -1.99
N TYR A 99 -43.63 12.50 -2.43
CA TYR A 99 -43.32 12.71 -3.85
C TYR A 99 -41.89 12.28 -4.17
N LEU A 100 -41.73 11.48 -5.23
CA LEU A 100 -40.45 11.13 -5.81
C LEU A 100 -40.10 12.11 -6.94
N ILE A 101 -39.06 12.92 -6.75
CA ILE A 101 -38.57 13.90 -7.72
C ILE A 101 -37.35 13.31 -8.46
N ARG A 102 -37.63 12.53 -9.51
CA ARG A 102 -36.61 11.80 -10.28
C ARG A 102 -35.46 12.68 -10.77
N ALA A 103 -35.79 13.85 -11.33
CA ALA A 103 -34.80 14.79 -11.88
C ALA A 103 -33.81 15.36 -10.84
N GLN A 104 -34.16 15.33 -9.55
CA GLN A 104 -33.33 15.86 -8.47
C GLN A 104 -32.72 14.75 -7.60
N ASN A 105 -32.92 13.47 -7.94
CA ASN A 105 -32.53 12.35 -7.09
C ASN A 105 -33.02 12.51 -5.64
N ALA A 106 -34.24 13.00 -5.47
CA ALA A 106 -34.78 13.37 -4.17
C ALA A 106 -36.20 12.84 -3.97
N ALA A 107 -36.56 12.59 -2.72
CA ALA A 107 -37.94 12.45 -2.29
C ALA A 107 -38.27 13.49 -1.24
N VAL A 108 -39.51 13.96 -1.28
CA VAL A 108 -40.02 14.96 -0.35
C VAL A 108 -41.26 14.39 0.33
N VAL A 109 -41.30 14.47 1.66
CA VAL A 109 -42.42 14.09 2.50
C VAL A 109 -43.01 15.36 3.12
N PHE A 110 -44.31 15.52 2.96
CA PHE A 110 -45.10 16.60 3.54
C PHE A 110 -45.96 16.01 4.65
N ARG A 111 -45.91 16.60 5.85
CA ARG A 111 -46.78 16.23 6.98
C ARG A 111 -47.54 17.45 7.46
N LYS A 112 -48.86 17.39 7.47
CA LYS A 112 -49.70 18.49 7.96
C LYS A 112 -49.94 18.32 9.46
N GLN A 113 -49.48 19.26 10.27
CA GLN A 113 -49.72 19.30 11.72
C GLN A 113 -50.72 20.42 12.06
N GLN A 114 -51.10 20.54 13.34
CA GLN A 114 -52.15 21.50 13.76
C GLN A 114 -51.82 22.95 13.38
N ASN A 115 -50.58 23.40 13.62
CA ASN A 115 -50.17 24.80 13.40
C ASN A 115 -49.05 24.97 12.38
N GLN A 116 -48.57 23.88 11.77
CA GLN A 116 -47.43 23.92 10.85
C GLN A 116 -47.49 22.80 9.80
N MET A 117 -46.78 22.99 8.70
CA MET A 117 -46.50 21.97 7.71
C MET A 117 -45.01 21.60 7.79
N LEU A 118 -44.73 20.31 7.92
CA LEU A 118 -43.36 19.79 7.98
C LEU A 118 -42.95 19.26 6.61
N PHE A 119 -41.77 19.67 6.17
CA PHE A 119 -41.17 19.33 4.88
C PHE A 119 -39.89 18.56 5.15
N GLU A 120 -39.84 17.29 4.75
CA GLU A 120 -38.67 16.45 4.92
C GLU A 120 -38.16 16.03 3.54
N ALA A 121 -36.88 16.18 3.25
CA ALA A 121 -36.31 15.72 1.99
C ALA A 121 -35.15 14.74 2.20
N PHE A 122 -34.96 13.83 1.26
CA PHE A 122 -33.81 12.92 1.27
C PHE A 122 -33.41 12.42 -0.12
N GLU A 123 -32.13 12.11 -0.26
CA GLU A 123 -31.56 11.52 -1.48
C GLU A 123 -32.06 10.08 -1.68
N VAL A 124 -32.51 9.74 -2.88
CA VAL A 124 -33.14 8.44 -3.17
C VAL A 124 -32.21 7.41 -3.83
N SER A 125 -31.02 7.83 -4.26
CA SER A 125 -30.02 6.97 -4.88
C SER A 125 -28.61 7.50 -4.61
N PRO A 126 -27.74 6.77 -3.87
CA PRO A 126 -26.38 7.24 -3.61
C PRO A 126 -25.51 7.35 -4.87
N LYS A 127 -24.43 8.14 -4.82
CA LYS A 127 -23.42 8.17 -5.90
C LYS A 127 -22.80 6.79 -6.11
N ALA A 128 -22.56 6.41 -7.37
CA ALA A 128 -21.98 5.10 -7.73
C ALA A 128 -20.62 4.86 -7.05
N GLU A 129 -19.79 5.90 -6.96
CA GLU A 129 -18.51 5.89 -6.26
C GLU A 129 -18.65 5.48 -4.78
N ALA A 130 -19.62 6.06 -4.08
CA ALA A 130 -19.85 5.75 -2.67
C ALA A 130 -20.28 4.29 -2.46
N ILE A 131 -21.04 3.71 -3.40
CA ILE A 131 -21.45 2.30 -3.36
C ILE A 131 -20.26 1.38 -3.63
N MET A 132 -19.49 1.65 -4.68
CA MET A 132 -18.35 0.83 -5.07
C MET A 132 -17.19 0.92 -4.07
N GLY A 133 -17.03 2.05 -3.38
CA GLY A 133 -16.00 2.25 -2.36
C GLY A 133 -16.34 1.71 -0.97
N ALA A 134 -17.61 1.34 -0.72
CA ALA A 134 -18.03 0.89 0.61
C ALA A 134 -17.60 -0.57 0.88
N ARG A 135 -16.87 -0.81 1.98
CA ARG A 135 -16.65 -2.16 2.52
C ARG A 135 -17.93 -2.64 3.23
N GLY A 136 -18.86 -3.22 2.48
CA GLY A 136 -20.12 -3.77 3.01
C GLY A 136 -21.36 -3.01 2.54
N LYS A 137 -22.23 -2.54 3.45
CA LYS A 137 -23.45 -1.79 3.11
C LYS A 137 -23.34 -0.34 3.55
N LEU A 138 -23.76 0.59 2.69
CA LEU A 138 -23.84 2.00 3.05
C LEU A 138 -24.82 2.22 4.21
N VAL A 139 -24.44 3.02 5.19
CA VAL A 139 -25.32 3.43 6.28
C VAL A 139 -25.75 4.86 6.01
N CYS A 140 -27.04 5.06 5.74
CA CYS A 140 -27.61 6.37 5.42
C CYS A 140 -28.66 6.75 6.46
N SER A 141 -28.66 8.02 6.88
CA SER A 141 -29.65 8.59 7.80
C SER A 141 -30.77 9.27 7.00
N TYR A 142 -32.02 9.02 7.37
CA TYR A 142 -33.21 9.54 6.70
C TYR A 142 -34.24 10.09 7.68
N PRO A 143 -34.99 11.15 7.34
CA PRO A 143 -34.74 12.03 6.20
C PRO A 143 -33.53 12.95 6.48
N GLY A 144 -33.05 13.66 5.46
CA GLY A 144 -31.91 14.57 5.58
C GLY A 144 -32.33 15.92 6.17
N PRO A 145 -32.45 16.99 5.36
CA PRO A 145 -32.98 18.26 5.82
C PRO A 145 -34.49 18.18 6.11
N ALA A 146 -34.92 18.87 7.17
CA ALA A 146 -36.31 19.05 7.52
C ALA A 146 -36.58 20.50 7.95
N ILE A 147 -37.67 21.07 7.43
CA ILE A 147 -38.08 22.45 7.68
C ILE A 147 -39.54 22.42 8.14
N ALA A 148 -39.83 23.11 9.24
CA ALA A 148 -41.20 23.36 9.67
C ALA A 148 -41.61 24.76 9.21
N MET A 149 -42.77 24.88 8.58
CA MET A 149 -43.36 26.18 8.24
C MET A 149 -44.66 26.36 9.02
N THR A 150 -44.73 27.40 9.85
CA THR A 150 -45.99 27.76 10.54
C THR A 150 -47.03 28.19 9.52
N ILE A 151 -48.31 27.83 9.74
CA ILE A 151 -49.41 28.13 8.80
C ILE A 151 -49.59 29.65 8.60
N HIS A 152 -49.08 30.50 9.51
CA HIS A 152 -49.27 31.94 9.50
C HIS A 152 -47.98 32.79 9.38
N THR A 153 -46.78 32.21 9.28
CA THR A 153 -45.52 33.00 9.29
C THR A 153 -44.35 32.28 8.61
N PHE A 154 -43.59 33.01 7.78
CA PHE A 154 -42.39 32.57 7.03
C PHE A 154 -41.11 32.55 7.91
N GLU A 155 -41.18 31.98 9.11
CA GLU A 155 -39.97 31.76 9.93
C GLU A 155 -39.44 30.34 9.66
N ASN A 156 -38.28 30.25 8.99
CA ASN A 156 -37.63 28.99 8.64
C ASN A 156 -36.77 28.50 9.81
N GLU A 157 -37.36 27.75 10.75
CA GLU A 157 -36.59 27.05 11.77
C GLU A 157 -36.29 25.60 11.38
N PRO A 158 -35.06 25.08 11.65
CA PRO A 158 -34.76 23.67 11.49
C PRO A 158 -35.68 22.83 12.39
N ALA A 159 -36.43 21.90 11.81
CA ALA A 159 -37.32 21.05 12.59
C ALA A 159 -36.56 19.90 13.26
N ASP A 160 -36.81 19.68 14.55
CA ASP A 160 -36.39 18.45 15.23
C ASP A 160 -37.33 17.31 14.82
N ILE A 161 -36.77 16.26 14.24
CA ILE A 161 -37.52 15.18 13.58
C ILE A 161 -36.90 13.82 13.88
N ILE A 162 -37.76 12.79 13.90
CA ILE A 162 -37.34 11.40 14.06
C ILE A 162 -36.57 10.97 12.80
N ARG A 163 -35.28 10.69 12.98
CA ARG A 163 -34.40 10.17 11.93
C ARG A 163 -34.15 8.67 12.11
N ILE A 164 -34.20 7.94 11.01
CA ILE A 164 -33.92 6.52 10.95
C ILE A 164 -32.61 6.26 10.19
N SER A 165 -31.82 5.32 10.69
CA SER A 165 -30.66 4.82 9.96
C SER A 165 -31.03 3.57 9.16
N LYS A 166 -30.80 3.59 7.85
CA LYS A 166 -30.98 2.40 6.99
C LYS A 166 -29.64 1.97 6.38
N ARG A 167 -29.39 0.66 6.43
CA ARG A 167 -28.33 0.01 5.65
C ARG A 167 -28.80 -0.19 4.21
N ILE A 168 -28.26 0.57 3.28
CA ILE A 168 -28.55 0.51 1.85
C ILE A 168 -27.68 -0.59 1.23
N GLY A 169 -28.35 -1.68 0.81
CA GLY A 169 -27.77 -2.68 -0.09
C GLY A 169 -28.22 -2.36 -1.50
N ASP A 170 -27.44 -1.53 -2.18
CA ASP A 170 -27.56 -1.15 -3.59
C ASP A 170 -26.28 -1.64 -4.29
N ASP A 171 -26.40 -2.05 -5.55
CA ASP A 171 -25.29 -2.58 -6.35
C ASP A 171 -25.24 -1.83 -7.68
N VAL A 172 -24.04 -1.65 -8.23
CA VAL A 172 -23.83 -1.03 -9.56
C VAL A 172 -23.41 -2.13 -10.52
N VAL A 173 -24.38 -2.71 -11.24
CA VAL A 173 -24.13 -3.81 -12.19
C VAL A 173 -24.20 -3.27 -13.61
N TRP A 174 -23.13 -3.48 -14.38
CA TRP A 174 -23.04 -3.03 -15.77
C TRP A 174 -22.31 -4.07 -16.62
N THR A 175 -22.95 -4.46 -17.74
CA THR A 175 -22.31 -5.16 -18.85
C THR A 175 -22.84 -4.59 -20.17
N ASN A 176 -22.01 -3.84 -20.91
CA ASN A 176 -22.37 -3.25 -22.23
C ASN A 176 -23.63 -2.35 -22.26
N SER A 177 -24.02 -1.76 -21.12
CA SER A 177 -25.11 -0.76 -21.04
C SER A 177 -24.58 0.66 -20.87
N ARG A 178 -25.31 1.66 -21.40
CA ARG A 178 -25.04 3.10 -21.18
C ARG A 178 -25.40 3.57 -19.76
N VAL A 179 -26.32 2.87 -19.09
CA VAL A 179 -26.78 3.14 -17.71
C VAL A 179 -26.74 1.84 -16.90
N PRO A 180 -26.01 1.79 -15.76
CA PRO A 180 -25.92 0.58 -14.94
C PRO A 180 -27.27 0.28 -14.27
N TRP A 181 -27.50 -0.99 -13.95
CA TRP A 181 -28.60 -1.36 -13.07
C TRP A 181 -28.37 -0.75 -11.68
N ARG A 182 -29.44 -0.23 -11.08
CA ARG A 182 -29.49 0.33 -9.73
C ARG A 182 -30.79 -0.12 -9.07
N ARG A 183 -30.79 -0.29 -7.76
CA ARG A 183 -32.02 -0.65 -7.04
C ARG A 183 -33.03 0.49 -7.10
N SER A 184 -34.31 0.17 -7.36
CA SER A 184 -35.42 1.14 -7.49
C SER A 184 -35.41 2.20 -6.39
N SER A 185 -35.34 3.46 -6.80
CA SER A 185 -35.43 4.64 -5.94
C SER A 185 -36.80 4.73 -5.26
N LEU A 186 -37.88 4.41 -5.99
CA LEU A 186 -39.24 4.34 -5.44
C LEU A 186 -39.35 3.34 -4.28
N TRP A 187 -38.70 2.18 -4.37
CA TRP A 187 -38.68 1.21 -3.26
C TRP A 187 -38.02 1.77 -2.00
N LEU A 188 -36.98 2.61 -2.14
CA LEU A 188 -36.39 3.29 -0.99
C LEU A 188 -37.35 4.33 -0.41
N VAL A 189 -37.97 5.16 -1.27
CA VAL A 189 -38.96 6.16 -0.87
C VAL A 189 -40.08 5.54 -0.05
N ILE A 190 -40.66 4.44 -0.53
CA ILE A 190 -41.75 3.76 0.17
C ILE A 190 -41.28 3.21 1.53
N ARG A 191 -40.09 2.58 1.59
CA ARG A 191 -39.56 2.05 2.85
C ARG A 191 -39.20 3.12 3.88
N VAL A 192 -38.70 4.28 3.45
CA VAL A 192 -38.37 5.40 4.33
C VAL A 192 -39.66 6.05 4.81
N SER A 193 -40.58 6.35 3.89
CA SER A 193 -41.85 7.01 4.22
C SER A 193 -42.73 6.17 5.13
N LEU A 194 -42.87 4.87 4.87
CA LEU A 194 -43.64 3.98 5.75
C LEU A 194 -43.02 3.86 7.15
N GLN A 195 -41.70 3.70 7.26
CA GLN A 195 -41.04 3.53 8.56
C GLN A 195 -41.11 4.82 9.37
N THR A 196 -40.76 5.98 8.78
CA THR A 196 -40.78 7.27 9.48
C THR A 196 -42.19 7.66 9.90
N THR A 197 -43.21 7.40 9.07
CA THR A 197 -44.60 7.66 9.42
C THR A 197 -45.11 6.74 10.53
N LEU A 198 -44.80 5.44 10.47
CA LEU A 198 -45.24 4.50 11.50
C LEU A 198 -44.53 4.69 12.84
N GLU A 199 -43.25 5.10 12.84
CA GLU A 199 -42.54 5.41 14.09
C GLU A 199 -43.07 6.66 14.81
N GLN A 200 -43.77 7.56 14.09
CA GLN A 200 -44.46 8.72 14.66
C GLN A 200 -45.85 8.40 15.22
N THR A 201 -46.34 7.17 15.06
CA THR A 201 -47.66 6.74 15.55
C THR A 201 -47.53 5.60 16.57
N PRO A 202 -48.58 5.32 17.36
CA PRO A 202 -48.57 4.18 18.30
C PRO A 202 -48.33 2.82 17.63
N LEU A 203 -48.57 2.70 16.31
CA LEU A 203 -48.30 1.50 15.53
C LEU A 203 -46.80 1.13 15.49
N GLY A 204 -45.92 2.13 15.47
CA GLY A 204 -44.49 1.98 15.66
C GLY A 204 -43.73 1.11 14.65
N LEU A 205 -42.45 0.86 14.97
CA LEU A 205 -41.51 0.10 14.14
C LEU A 205 -41.90 -1.37 13.94
N HIS A 206 -42.57 -1.99 14.92
CA HIS A 206 -42.96 -3.40 14.84
C HIS A 206 -44.03 -3.62 13.78
N THR A 207 -45.02 -2.72 13.66
CA THR A 207 -46.03 -2.76 12.60
C THR A 207 -45.40 -2.60 11.21
N TYR A 208 -44.44 -1.68 11.05
CA TYR A 208 -43.68 -1.56 9.80
C TYR A 208 -42.98 -2.86 9.42
N LYS A 209 -42.27 -3.49 10.36
CA LYS A 209 -41.56 -4.75 10.13
C LYS A 209 -42.53 -5.90 9.82
N ALA A 210 -43.67 -5.96 10.52
CA ALA A 210 -44.71 -6.96 10.30
C ALA A 210 -45.35 -6.81 8.91
N PHE A 211 -45.69 -5.58 8.50
CA PHE A 211 -46.20 -5.28 7.16
C PHE A 211 -45.18 -5.65 6.06
N MET A 212 -43.89 -5.35 6.26
CA MET A 212 -42.85 -5.75 5.29
C MET A 212 -42.74 -7.27 5.12
N ILE A 213 -42.90 -8.05 6.19
CA ILE A 213 -42.93 -9.52 6.11
C ILE A 213 -44.20 -10.00 5.42
N PHE A 214 -45.35 -9.41 5.72
CA PHE A 214 -46.62 -9.70 5.06
C PHE A 214 -46.53 -9.48 3.54
N PHE A 215 -46.05 -8.32 3.10
CA PHE A 215 -45.85 -8.01 1.69
C PHE A 215 -44.87 -8.98 1.01
N MET A 216 -43.77 -9.33 1.68
CA MET A 216 -42.81 -10.31 1.16
C MET A 216 -43.43 -11.72 1.05
N HIS A 217 -44.29 -12.10 1.98
CA HIS A 217 -45.06 -13.35 1.92
C HIS A 217 -45.96 -13.38 0.68
N GLU A 218 -46.74 -12.33 0.43
CA GLU A 218 -47.64 -12.28 -0.74
C GLU A 218 -46.86 -12.37 -2.06
N LEU A 219 -45.69 -11.72 -2.15
CA LEU A 219 -44.82 -11.84 -3.33
C LEU A 219 -44.23 -13.24 -3.48
N ALA A 220 -43.85 -13.91 -2.39
CA ALA A 220 -43.33 -15.27 -2.43
C ALA A 220 -44.41 -16.28 -2.85
N GLU A 221 -45.65 -16.10 -2.42
CA GLU A 221 -46.79 -16.91 -2.87
C GLU A 221 -47.00 -16.78 -4.39
N LYS A 222 -47.02 -15.55 -4.91
CA LYS A 222 -47.08 -15.31 -6.36
C LYS A 222 -45.90 -15.91 -7.12
N ALA A 223 -44.70 -15.88 -6.54
CA ALA A 223 -43.51 -16.48 -7.14
C ALA A 223 -43.56 -18.02 -7.20
N ILE A 224 -44.17 -18.67 -6.20
CA ILE A 224 -44.43 -20.12 -6.20
C ILE A 224 -45.46 -20.46 -7.30
N GLU A 225 -46.54 -19.68 -7.40
CA GLU A 225 -47.58 -19.87 -8.42
C GLU A 225 -47.07 -19.65 -9.85
N ALA A 226 -46.11 -18.74 -10.03
CA ALA A 226 -45.41 -18.50 -11.29
C ALA A 226 -44.28 -19.51 -11.58
N ASP A 227 -44.10 -20.56 -10.76
CA ASP A 227 -43.07 -21.60 -10.88
C ASP A 227 -41.63 -21.06 -11.06
N MET A 228 -41.27 -20.01 -10.30
CA MET A 228 -39.94 -19.39 -10.41
C MET A 228 -38.79 -20.37 -10.03
N SER A 229 -37.55 -19.98 -10.37
CA SER A 229 -36.37 -20.84 -10.20
C SER A 229 -36.13 -21.25 -8.74
N SER A 230 -35.54 -22.44 -8.52
CA SER A 230 -35.25 -22.97 -7.19
C SER A 230 -34.39 -22.02 -6.35
N GLU A 231 -33.45 -21.33 -6.99
CA GLU A 231 -32.57 -20.34 -6.37
C GLU A 231 -33.35 -19.13 -5.83
N LEU A 232 -34.26 -18.56 -6.65
CA LEU A 232 -35.07 -17.40 -6.25
C LEU A 232 -36.02 -17.76 -5.11
N LEU A 233 -36.72 -18.91 -5.21
CA LEU A 233 -37.63 -19.38 -4.17
C LEU A 233 -36.89 -19.62 -2.84
N HIS A 234 -35.73 -20.28 -2.88
CA HIS A 234 -34.89 -20.49 -1.70
C HIS A 234 -34.44 -19.16 -1.07
N PHE A 235 -34.01 -18.19 -1.88
CA PHE A 235 -33.57 -16.88 -1.42
C PHE A 235 -34.71 -16.07 -0.78
N MET A 236 -35.90 -16.08 -1.39
CA MET A 236 -37.10 -15.42 -0.86
C MET A 236 -37.51 -16.02 0.50
N SER A 237 -37.60 -17.35 0.58
CA SER A 237 -37.91 -18.09 1.83
C SER A 237 -36.89 -17.78 2.93
N THR A 238 -35.60 -17.75 2.60
CA THR A 238 -34.52 -17.40 3.53
C THR A 238 -34.65 -15.96 4.03
N LYS A 239 -34.98 -15.00 3.16
CA LYS A 239 -35.14 -13.59 3.53
C LYS A 239 -36.36 -13.36 4.42
N ILE A 240 -37.48 -14.02 4.13
CA ILE A 240 -38.69 -14.00 4.95
C ILE A 240 -38.39 -14.59 6.32
N SER A 241 -37.80 -15.79 6.36
CA SER A 241 -37.43 -16.49 7.60
C SER A 241 -36.50 -15.63 8.47
N ARG A 242 -35.41 -15.09 7.91
CA ARG A 242 -34.48 -14.22 8.64
C ARG A 242 -35.14 -12.94 9.17
N ARG A 243 -36.09 -12.36 8.43
CA ARG A 243 -36.81 -11.16 8.89
C ARG A 243 -37.79 -11.49 10.02
N LEU A 244 -38.46 -12.64 9.94
CA LEU A 244 -39.32 -13.13 11.00
C LEU A 244 -38.51 -13.41 12.27
N THR A 245 -37.37 -14.11 12.16
CA THR A 245 -36.45 -14.32 13.30
C THR A 245 -35.97 -13.02 13.92
N LYS A 246 -35.67 -12.00 13.10
CA LYS A 246 -35.28 -10.67 13.58
C LYS A 246 -36.43 -9.88 14.23
N LEU A 247 -37.68 -10.18 13.88
CA LEU A 247 -38.84 -9.59 14.52
C LEU A 247 -39.15 -10.28 15.87
N GLY A 248 -38.77 -11.55 16.01
CA GLY A 248 -38.79 -12.27 17.29
C GLY A 248 -40.19 -12.36 17.88
N SER A 249 -40.29 -12.18 19.20
CA SER A 249 -41.55 -12.21 19.96
C SER A 249 -42.51 -11.07 19.61
N SER A 250 -42.07 -10.06 18.86
CA SER A 250 -42.93 -8.96 18.39
C SER A 250 -43.71 -9.31 17.11
N ALA A 251 -43.52 -10.50 16.54
CA ALA A 251 -44.27 -10.95 15.38
C ALA A 251 -45.63 -11.55 15.82
N PRO A 252 -46.76 -11.07 15.29
CA PRO A 252 -48.06 -11.70 15.57
C PRO A 252 -48.10 -13.16 15.12
N ASP A 253 -48.75 -14.02 15.91
CA ASP A 253 -48.83 -15.46 15.62
C ASP A 253 -49.39 -15.77 14.24
N TRP A 254 -50.41 -15.03 13.80
CA TRP A 254 -51.01 -15.19 12.48
C TRP A 254 -50.01 -14.92 11.34
N LEU A 255 -49.09 -13.96 11.54
CA LEU A 255 -48.06 -13.60 10.55
C LEU A 255 -46.95 -14.64 10.52
N SER A 256 -46.54 -15.11 11.71
CA SER A 256 -45.58 -16.21 11.86
C SER A 256 -46.10 -17.49 11.18
N GLN A 257 -47.39 -17.80 11.34
CA GLN A 257 -48.04 -18.93 10.67
C GLN A 257 -48.06 -18.75 9.15
N LYS A 258 -48.43 -17.57 8.63
CA LYS A 258 -48.39 -17.29 7.18
C LYS A 258 -46.99 -17.44 6.59
N ALA A 259 -45.98 -16.85 7.25
CA ALA A 259 -44.60 -16.95 6.82
C ALA A 259 -44.09 -18.40 6.85
N LEU A 260 -44.44 -19.18 7.89
CA LEU A 260 -44.11 -20.60 7.99
C LEU A 260 -44.78 -21.43 6.88
N GLN A 261 -46.05 -21.17 6.59
CA GLN A 261 -46.77 -21.82 5.50
C GLN A 261 -46.09 -21.56 4.15
N THR A 262 -45.78 -20.29 3.84
CA THR A 262 -45.07 -19.92 2.61
C THR A 262 -43.69 -20.58 2.53
N CYS A 263 -42.89 -20.55 3.60
CA CYS A 263 -41.56 -21.18 3.62
C CYS A 263 -41.63 -22.71 3.49
N THR A 264 -42.65 -23.34 4.08
CA THR A 264 -42.89 -24.79 3.97
C THR A 264 -43.29 -25.19 2.55
N ARG A 265 -44.14 -24.39 1.90
CA ARG A 265 -44.50 -24.59 0.49
C ARG A 265 -43.27 -24.48 -0.41
N VAL A 266 -42.44 -23.46 -0.23
CA VAL A 266 -41.17 -23.34 -0.95
C VAL A 266 -40.30 -24.58 -0.73
N ARG A 267 -40.11 -25.00 0.53
CA ARG A 267 -39.28 -26.18 0.86
C ARG A 267 -39.80 -27.45 0.17
N LYS A 268 -41.11 -27.70 0.22
CA LYS A 268 -41.73 -28.84 -0.46
C LYS A 268 -41.45 -28.82 -1.97
N THR A 269 -41.63 -27.68 -2.63
CA THR A 269 -41.32 -27.51 -4.06
C THR A 269 -39.84 -27.78 -4.36
N LEU A 270 -38.92 -27.39 -3.47
CA LEU A 270 -37.49 -27.65 -3.63
C LEU A 270 -37.13 -29.13 -3.41
N GLU A 271 -37.70 -29.79 -2.40
CA GLU A 271 -37.51 -31.21 -2.10
C GLU A 271 -37.99 -32.10 -3.26
N GLU A 272 -39.16 -31.83 -3.82
CA GLU A 272 -39.69 -32.51 -5.02
C GLU A 272 -38.79 -32.33 -6.25
N ARG A 273 -38.10 -31.19 -6.35
CA ARG A 273 -37.08 -30.96 -7.40
C ARG A 273 -35.78 -31.74 -7.12
N TRP A 274 -35.38 -31.90 -5.86
CA TRP A 274 -34.15 -32.60 -5.44
C TRP A 274 -34.25 -34.13 -5.48
N GLU A 275 -35.38 -34.71 -5.08
CA GLU A 275 -35.60 -36.17 -5.09
C GLU A 275 -35.45 -36.77 -6.50
N ARG A 276 -35.86 -36.00 -7.52
CA ARG A 276 -35.64 -36.35 -8.94
C ARG A 276 -34.15 -36.48 -9.30
N VAL A 277 -33.26 -35.75 -8.63
CA VAL A 277 -31.80 -35.79 -8.86
C VAL A 277 -31.17 -37.01 -8.16
N GLN A 278 -31.60 -37.32 -6.93
CA GLN A 278 -31.01 -38.42 -6.14
C GLN A 278 -31.29 -39.81 -6.74
N ASN A 279 -32.48 -40.02 -7.30
CA ASN A 279 -32.84 -41.28 -7.95
C ASN A 279 -31.92 -41.65 -9.13
N CYS A 280 -31.23 -40.66 -9.73
CA CYS A 280 -30.26 -40.89 -10.80
C CYS A 280 -28.89 -41.38 -10.30
N GLN A 281 -28.56 -41.25 -9.00
CA GLN A 281 -27.20 -41.50 -8.47
C GLN A 281 -27.02 -42.85 -7.75
N ALA A 282 -28.08 -43.62 -7.47
CA ALA A 282 -28.06 -44.80 -6.58
C ALA A 282 -27.51 -46.13 -7.18
N ALA A 283 -26.70 -46.13 -8.25
CA ALA A 283 -26.31 -47.34 -8.99
C ALA A 283 -24.80 -47.72 -8.87
N SER A 284 -24.29 -48.16 -7.70
CA SER A 284 -22.93 -48.75 -7.55
C SER A 284 -22.82 -49.79 -6.41
N PRO A 285 -22.00 -50.88 -6.49
CA PRO A 285 -21.99 -51.98 -5.49
C PRO A 285 -20.74 -52.06 -4.54
N SER A 286 -20.76 -52.93 -3.51
CA SER A 286 -19.81 -52.99 -2.34
C SER A 286 -19.26 -54.40 -1.94
N TRP A 287 -18.28 -54.42 -1.01
CA TRP A 287 -17.22 -55.43 -0.69
C TRP A 287 -17.43 -56.29 0.60
N THR A 288 -16.82 -57.50 0.71
CA THR A 288 -17.02 -58.50 1.80
C THR A 288 -15.72 -59.08 2.45
N PRO A 289 -15.57 -59.12 3.79
CA PRO A 289 -14.26 -59.32 4.47
C PRO A 289 -14.05 -60.64 5.24
N PHE A 290 -14.82 -61.71 4.99
CA PHE A 290 -14.83 -62.91 5.86
C PHE A 290 -13.83 -64.02 5.49
N GLU A 291 -12.77 -63.74 4.72
CA GLU A 291 -11.88 -64.78 4.15
C GLU A 291 -10.43 -64.82 4.71
N LEU A 292 -10.12 -64.26 5.89
CA LEU A 292 -8.72 -64.14 6.37
C LEU A 292 -8.29 -65.19 7.43
N ASP A 293 -7.09 -65.80 7.25
CA ASP A 293 -6.42 -66.80 8.13
C ASP A 293 -5.11 -66.23 8.76
N PRO A 294 -5.00 -66.12 10.10
CA PRO A 294 -3.86 -65.48 10.79
C PRO A 294 -2.54 -66.26 10.80
N SER A 295 -2.57 -67.58 10.62
CA SER A 295 -1.38 -68.43 10.84
C SER A 295 -0.39 -68.38 9.67
N LYS A 296 -0.88 -68.20 8.44
CA LYS A 296 -0.07 -67.83 7.27
C LYS A 296 0.39 -66.37 7.28
N GLY A 297 -0.22 -65.51 8.10
CA GLY A 297 0.00 -64.06 8.12
C GLY A 297 1.26 -63.58 8.84
N THR A 298 2.11 -64.47 9.36
CA THR A 298 3.30 -64.11 10.17
C THR A 298 4.65 -64.46 9.51
N GLN A 299 4.65 -65.14 8.35
CA GLN A 299 5.85 -65.33 7.54
C GLN A 299 5.95 -64.22 6.49
N LEU A 300 6.97 -63.37 6.60
CA LEU A 300 7.16 -62.25 5.69
C LEU A 300 8.02 -62.70 4.51
N SER A 301 7.51 -62.54 3.30
CA SER A 301 8.27 -62.84 2.07
C SER A 301 9.15 -61.65 1.65
N LEU A 302 8.87 -60.45 2.20
CA LEU A 302 9.53 -59.18 1.91
C LEU A 302 9.75 -58.96 0.40
N LEU A 303 8.73 -59.24 -0.42
CA LEU A 303 8.88 -59.29 -1.89
C LEU A 303 9.14 -57.91 -2.48
N GLU A 304 8.61 -56.86 -1.87
CA GLU A 304 8.68 -55.47 -2.37
C GLU A 304 9.84 -54.69 -1.71
N SER A 305 10.05 -54.91 -0.41
CA SER A 305 11.03 -54.23 0.45
C SER A 305 12.45 -54.80 0.36
N ARG A 306 12.63 -56.06 -0.07
CA ARG A 306 13.94 -56.73 -0.08
C ARG A 306 15.00 -55.99 -0.90
N SER A 307 14.62 -55.46 -2.07
CA SER A 307 15.57 -54.74 -2.93
C SER A 307 16.11 -53.49 -2.24
N TYR A 308 15.24 -52.76 -1.53
CA TYR A 308 15.58 -51.56 -0.76
C TYR A 308 16.48 -51.90 0.44
N VAL A 309 16.10 -52.90 1.25
CA VAL A 309 16.85 -53.31 2.44
C VAL A 309 18.24 -53.84 2.07
N CYS A 310 18.35 -54.63 0.99
CA CYS A 310 19.66 -55.08 0.49
C CYS A 310 20.52 -53.92 -0.02
N ASN A 311 19.93 -52.93 -0.71
CA ASN A 311 20.66 -51.75 -1.17
C ASN A 311 21.14 -50.88 0.01
N ALA A 312 20.32 -50.69 1.04
CA ALA A 312 20.70 -49.95 2.25
C ALA A 312 21.90 -50.60 2.98
N LEU A 313 21.92 -51.94 3.05
CA LEU A 313 23.04 -52.68 3.66
C LEU A 313 24.32 -52.66 2.80
N MET A 314 24.21 -52.64 1.47
CA MET A 314 25.34 -52.84 0.55
C MET A 314 25.94 -51.54 -0.03
N ASN A 315 25.16 -50.44 -0.14
CA ASN A 315 25.62 -49.17 -0.74
C ASN A 315 26.06 -48.15 0.32
N GLN A 316 27.20 -48.39 0.97
CA GLN A 316 27.74 -47.52 2.02
C GLN A 316 28.63 -46.36 1.51
N GLY A 317 28.99 -46.30 0.22
CA GLY A 317 29.95 -45.31 -0.26
C GLY A 317 29.76 -44.90 -1.72
N THR A 318 28.89 -43.92 -1.98
CA THR A 318 28.93 -43.15 -3.23
C THR A 318 29.22 -41.70 -2.87
N GLU A 319 30.37 -41.20 -3.30
CA GLU A 319 30.75 -39.80 -3.12
C GLU A 319 29.78 -38.92 -3.90
N LEU A 320 29.18 -37.95 -3.21
CA LEU A 320 28.38 -36.91 -3.86
C LEU A 320 29.34 -36.03 -4.68
N PRO A 321 28.98 -35.65 -5.92
CA PRO A 321 29.81 -34.77 -6.72
C PRO A 321 30.03 -33.43 -6.02
N HIS A 322 31.29 -32.99 -5.95
CA HIS A 322 31.66 -31.67 -5.43
C HIS A 322 30.97 -30.59 -6.24
N THR A 323 30.19 -29.74 -5.57
CA THR A 323 29.60 -28.55 -6.17
C THR A 323 30.47 -27.36 -5.79
N THR A 324 31.32 -26.92 -6.71
CA THR A 324 32.12 -25.71 -6.49
C THR A 324 31.20 -24.50 -6.42
N CYS A 325 31.24 -23.74 -5.34
CA CYS A 325 30.49 -22.48 -5.22
C CYS A 325 31.19 -21.42 -6.06
N ASN A 326 30.57 -20.99 -7.16
CA ASN A 326 31.07 -19.86 -7.93
C ASN A 326 29.96 -18.80 -8.05
N PRO A 327 29.78 -17.97 -7.01
CA PRO A 327 28.78 -16.90 -7.06
C PRO A 327 29.07 -15.99 -8.25
N GLN A 328 28.04 -15.56 -8.98
CA GLN A 328 28.19 -14.59 -10.08
C GLN A 328 27.48 -13.31 -9.68
N HIS A 329 28.26 -12.33 -9.22
CA HIS A 329 27.76 -11.01 -8.88
C HIS A 329 28.01 -9.99 -9.99
N PRO A 330 27.10 -9.04 -10.22
CA PRO A 330 27.33 -7.94 -11.14
C PRO A 330 28.47 -7.03 -10.64
N HIS A 331 29.11 -6.33 -11.58
CA HIS A 331 30.13 -5.33 -11.25
C HIS A 331 29.51 -4.14 -10.51
N ARG A 332 30.15 -3.70 -9.42
CA ARG A 332 29.84 -2.43 -8.75
C ARG A 332 30.46 -1.28 -9.53
N GLY A 333 29.63 -0.33 -9.97
CA GLY A 333 30.06 0.78 -10.82
C GLY A 333 30.63 1.95 -10.05
N THR A 334 31.34 2.79 -10.78
CA THR A 334 31.83 4.10 -10.35
C THR A 334 30.79 5.20 -10.59
N LEU A 335 31.04 6.40 -10.06
CA LEU A 335 30.22 7.58 -10.37
C LEU A 335 30.04 7.80 -11.88
N GLU A 336 31.07 7.57 -12.70
CA GLU A 336 30.98 7.73 -14.17
C GLU A 336 30.04 6.69 -14.82
N ASP A 337 30.05 5.46 -14.34
CA ASP A 337 29.15 4.40 -14.82
C ASP A 337 27.68 4.75 -14.51
N PHE A 338 27.42 5.28 -13.31
CA PHE A 338 26.10 5.75 -12.91
C PHE A 338 25.64 6.99 -13.68
N LEU A 339 26.57 7.89 -14.04
CA LEU A 339 26.33 9.07 -14.88
C LEU A 339 26.31 8.75 -16.39
N SER A 340 25.87 7.55 -16.77
CA SER A 340 25.66 7.20 -18.17
C SER A 340 24.45 7.95 -18.76
N SER A 341 24.60 8.51 -19.97
CA SER A 341 23.53 9.33 -20.60
C SER A 341 22.23 8.57 -20.91
N ASN A 342 22.26 7.23 -20.90
CA ASN A 342 21.08 6.36 -21.09
C ASN A 342 20.56 5.74 -19.77
N GLY A 343 21.31 5.90 -18.67
CA GLY A 343 21.03 5.32 -17.36
C GLY A 343 20.99 3.79 -17.35
N GLN A 344 21.57 3.11 -18.35
CA GLN A 344 21.44 1.66 -18.51
C GLN A 344 22.16 0.92 -17.38
N PHE A 345 23.36 1.37 -17.02
CA PHE A 345 24.15 0.76 -15.95
C PHE A 345 23.38 0.73 -14.63
N PHE A 346 22.80 1.86 -14.23
CA PHE A 346 21.98 1.94 -13.02
C PHE A 346 20.77 0.99 -13.08
N LYS A 347 20.08 0.90 -14.23
CA LYS A 347 18.92 0.02 -14.40
C LYS A 347 19.29 -1.45 -14.25
N ASP A 348 20.42 -1.86 -14.83
CA ASP A 348 20.91 -3.23 -14.75
C ASP A 348 21.35 -3.58 -13.33
N ALA A 349 22.11 -2.68 -12.68
CA ALA A 349 22.52 -2.82 -11.29
C ALA A 349 21.32 -2.89 -10.34
N TYR A 350 20.32 -2.02 -10.52
CA TYR A 350 19.11 -2.00 -9.71
C TYR A 350 18.23 -3.24 -9.94
N HIS A 351 18.16 -3.77 -11.17
CA HIS A 351 17.41 -5.00 -11.44
C HIS A 351 18.07 -6.20 -10.76
N ALA A 352 19.40 -6.25 -10.72
CA ALA A 352 20.14 -7.32 -10.06
C ALA A 352 20.05 -7.22 -8.53
N GLU A 353 20.38 -6.06 -7.96
CA GLU A 353 20.46 -5.86 -6.51
C GLU A 353 19.91 -4.46 -6.12
N PRO A 354 18.57 -4.29 -5.99
CA PRO A 354 17.94 -2.99 -5.86
C PRO A 354 18.51 -2.10 -4.74
N ARG A 355 18.63 -2.65 -3.53
CA ARG A 355 19.10 -1.89 -2.36
C ARG A 355 20.60 -1.59 -2.38
N LEU A 356 21.39 -2.49 -2.97
CA LEU A 356 22.84 -2.29 -3.11
C LEU A 356 23.10 -1.17 -4.12
N ALA A 357 22.45 -1.22 -5.29
CA ALA A 357 22.59 -0.22 -6.34
C ALA A 357 22.23 1.20 -5.88
N LEU A 358 21.16 1.35 -5.07
CA LEU A 358 20.80 2.65 -4.51
C LEU A 358 21.89 3.22 -3.58
N ARG A 359 22.46 2.37 -2.74
CA ARG A 359 23.51 2.77 -1.79
C ARG A 359 24.85 3.03 -2.48
N ASP A 360 25.15 2.30 -3.54
CA ASP A 360 26.32 2.56 -4.39
C ASP A 360 26.24 3.97 -5.00
N VAL A 361 25.07 4.37 -5.50
CA VAL A 361 24.86 5.75 -5.98
C VAL A 361 25.07 6.77 -4.87
N GLU A 362 24.48 6.55 -3.68
CA GLU A 362 24.64 7.46 -2.54
C GLU A 362 26.11 7.63 -2.12
N GLN A 363 26.86 6.53 -2.11
CA GLN A 363 28.29 6.49 -1.76
C GLN A 363 29.17 7.16 -2.83
N GLU A 364 28.86 6.94 -4.11
CA GLU A 364 29.62 7.54 -5.20
C GLU A 364 29.34 9.05 -5.35
N VAL A 365 28.09 9.48 -5.10
CA VAL A 365 27.74 10.91 -5.03
C VAL A 365 28.46 11.58 -3.86
N GLU A 366 28.43 10.97 -2.67
CA GLU A 366 29.17 11.43 -1.48
C GLU A 366 30.64 11.68 -1.75
N ARG A 367 31.31 10.79 -2.48
CA ARG A 367 32.76 10.83 -2.70
C ARG A 367 33.19 11.75 -3.84
N GLY A 368 32.35 11.92 -4.86
CA GLY A 368 32.81 12.36 -6.17
C GLY A 368 32.07 13.49 -6.85
N ILE A 369 30.86 13.87 -6.40
CA ILE A 369 29.99 14.74 -7.21
C ILE A 369 30.59 16.14 -7.44
N ASP A 370 31.12 16.80 -6.41
CA ASP A 370 31.73 18.13 -6.56
C ASP A 370 33.03 18.08 -7.39
N THR A 371 33.83 17.02 -7.21
CA THR A 371 35.04 16.77 -8.00
C THR A 371 34.72 16.54 -9.48
N TRP A 372 33.59 15.90 -9.78
CA TRP A 372 33.10 15.67 -11.13
C TRP A 372 32.56 16.96 -11.78
N VAL A 373 31.85 17.81 -11.03
CA VAL A 373 31.29 19.07 -11.55
C VAL A 373 32.37 20.12 -11.83
N ALA A 374 33.39 20.22 -10.98
CA ALA A 374 34.43 21.26 -11.06
C ALA A 374 35.11 21.41 -12.45
N PRO A 375 35.61 20.35 -13.12
CA PRO A 375 36.21 20.48 -14.44
C PRO A 375 35.19 20.86 -15.54
N ILE A 376 33.93 20.43 -15.41
CA ILE A 376 32.87 20.73 -16.39
C ILE A 376 32.46 22.21 -16.31
N LEU A 377 32.56 22.82 -15.12
CA LEU A 377 32.39 24.26 -14.99
C LEU A 377 33.50 25.06 -15.71
N ALA A 378 34.60 24.43 -16.13
CA ALA A 378 35.63 25.06 -16.96
C ALA A 378 35.51 24.78 -18.48
N THR A 379 34.63 23.86 -18.91
CA THR A 379 34.45 23.49 -20.34
C THR A 379 33.48 24.42 -21.09
N ASP A 380 33.24 24.16 -22.38
CA ASP A 380 32.28 24.90 -23.20
C ASP A 380 30.81 24.55 -22.86
N ILE A 381 29.87 25.30 -23.44
CA ILE A 381 28.43 25.13 -23.18
C ILE A 381 27.93 23.75 -23.64
N ALA A 382 28.55 23.16 -24.68
CA ALA A 382 28.17 21.84 -25.18
C ALA A 382 28.48 20.73 -24.16
N GLY A 383 29.65 20.79 -23.50
CA GLY A 383 29.99 19.87 -22.41
C GLY A 383 29.05 20.00 -21.21
N VAL A 384 28.62 21.22 -20.88
CA VAL A 384 27.64 21.48 -19.82
C VAL A 384 26.27 20.85 -20.13
N GLU A 385 25.82 20.90 -21.39
CA GLU A 385 24.56 20.27 -21.77
C GLU A 385 24.56 18.76 -21.55
N VAL A 386 25.63 18.07 -21.96
CA VAL A 386 25.78 16.61 -21.76
C VAL A 386 25.77 16.27 -20.27
N ALA A 387 26.51 17.03 -19.46
CA ALA A 387 26.56 16.83 -18.01
C ALA A 387 25.18 17.01 -17.35
N CYS A 388 24.40 18.01 -17.78
CA CYS A 388 23.03 18.18 -17.30
C CYS A 388 22.14 16.98 -17.64
N VAL A 389 22.29 16.37 -18.83
CA VAL A 389 21.56 15.14 -19.19
C VAL A 389 21.92 13.99 -18.26
N GLN A 390 23.21 13.83 -17.94
CA GLN A 390 23.69 12.73 -17.09
C GLN A 390 23.13 12.83 -15.66
N LEU A 391 23.18 14.03 -15.06
CA LEU A 391 22.63 14.27 -13.72
C LEU A 391 21.11 14.10 -13.66
N GLU A 392 20.39 14.64 -14.64
CA GLU A 392 18.93 14.48 -14.76
C GLU A 392 18.57 12.99 -14.87
N THR A 393 19.26 12.26 -15.76
CA THR A 393 19.01 10.83 -15.98
C THR A 393 19.29 9.99 -14.73
N LEU A 394 20.38 10.28 -14.00
CA LEU A 394 20.68 9.57 -12.76
C LEU A 394 19.61 9.86 -11.70
N SER A 395 19.26 11.13 -11.51
CA SER A 395 18.31 11.53 -10.47
C SER A 395 16.86 11.08 -10.77
N GLU A 396 16.44 11.03 -12.04
CA GLU A 396 15.17 10.41 -12.48
C GLU A 396 15.13 8.90 -12.24
N ASN A 397 16.28 8.21 -12.37
CA ASN A 397 16.34 6.79 -12.13
C ASN A 397 16.42 6.45 -10.62
N TYR A 398 17.23 7.20 -9.87
CA TYR A 398 17.49 6.99 -8.45
C TYR A 398 16.30 7.38 -7.57
N SER A 399 15.86 8.65 -7.60
CA SER A 399 14.92 9.21 -6.62
C SER A 399 13.61 8.41 -6.43
N PRO A 400 12.84 8.07 -7.49
CA PRO A 400 11.58 7.35 -7.33
C PRO A 400 11.78 5.90 -6.86
N ARG A 401 12.91 5.27 -7.21
CA ARG A 401 13.25 3.91 -6.77
C ARG A 401 13.72 3.88 -5.33
N ALA A 402 14.53 4.86 -4.93
CA ALA A 402 14.95 5.05 -3.55
C ALA A 402 13.75 5.34 -2.63
N GLN A 403 12.87 6.27 -3.01
CA GLN A 403 11.66 6.59 -2.26
C GLN A 403 10.78 5.35 -2.04
N LYS A 404 10.64 4.50 -3.06
CA LYS A 404 9.90 3.23 -2.94
C LYS A 404 10.63 2.19 -2.09
N ALA A 405 11.95 2.05 -2.23
CA ALA A 405 12.74 1.07 -1.48
C ALA A 405 12.86 1.41 0.01
N TYR A 406 12.81 2.70 0.34
CA TYR A 406 12.98 3.26 1.69
C TYR A 406 11.65 3.68 2.34
N GLU A 407 10.52 3.25 1.78
CA GLU A 407 9.20 3.55 2.32
C GLU A 407 9.09 3.17 3.81
N ASN A 408 8.58 4.09 4.63
CA ASN A 408 8.50 3.97 6.09
C ASN A 408 9.84 3.94 6.85
N ASN A 409 10.97 4.32 6.22
CA ASN A 409 12.24 4.49 6.90
C ASN A 409 12.76 5.94 6.78
N PRO A 410 12.54 6.78 7.80
CA PRO A 410 12.87 8.20 7.72
C PRO A 410 14.39 8.48 7.70
N GLU A 411 15.23 7.58 8.20
CA GLU A 411 16.69 7.71 8.12
C GLU A 411 17.17 7.54 6.67
N GLU A 412 16.73 6.47 6.02
CA GLU A 412 17.10 6.16 4.63
C GLU A 412 16.53 7.22 3.67
N LEU A 413 15.29 7.65 3.89
CA LEU A 413 14.68 8.75 3.15
C LEU A 413 15.46 10.05 3.34
N SER A 414 16.00 10.32 4.53
CA SER A 414 16.82 11.51 4.77
C SER A 414 18.14 11.49 3.98
N ILE A 415 18.79 10.33 3.87
CA ILE A 415 19.99 10.15 3.05
C ILE A 415 19.66 10.29 1.55
N MET A 416 18.53 9.74 1.12
CA MET A 416 18.04 9.92 -0.25
C MET A 416 17.76 11.39 -0.55
N PHE A 417 17.11 12.12 0.36
CA PHE A 417 16.86 13.55 0.19
C PHE A 417 18.17 14.33 0.10
N LEU A 418 19.15 14.04 0.95
CA LEU A 418 20.48 14.66 0.88
C LEU A 418 21.13 14.41 -0.49
N THR A 419 21.17 13.16 -0.94
CA THR A 419 21.75 12.76 -2.25
C THR A 419 21.04 13.44 -3.42
N THR A 420 19.70 13.50 -3.37
CA THR A 420 18.88 14.18 -4.38
C THR A 420 19.17 15.68 -4.42
N ILE A 421 19.36 16.30 -3.25
CA ILE A 421 19.71 17.72 -3.14
C ILE A 421 21.13 17.98 -3.66
N GLU A 422 22.11 17.11 -3.42
CA GLU A 422 23.45 17.28 -3.99
C GLU A 422 23.46 17.15 -5.52
N LEU A 423 22.73 16.18 -6.07
CA LEU A 423 22.52 16.07 -7.52
C LEU A 423 21.84 17.32 -8.09
N TRP A 424 20.87 17.87 -7.35
CA TRP A 424 20.21 19.13 -7.70
C TRP A 424 21.17 20.33 -7.63
N VAL A 425 22.02 20.43 -6.60
CA VAL A 425 23.04 21.50 -6.46
C VAL A 425 24.04 21.42 -7.61
N ALA A 426 24.50 20.21 -7.95
CA ALA A 426 25.38 19.98 -9.09
C ALA A 426 24.73 20.45 -10.40
N LEU A 427 23.45 20.15 -10.59
CA LEU A 427 22.70 20.60 -11.77
C LEU A 427 22.47 22.11 -11.78
N ASP A 428 22.10 22.74 -10.65
CA ASP A 428 21.89 24.20 -10.55
C ASP A 428 23.19 24.95 -10.90
N LYS A 429 24.35 24.51 -10.38
CA LYS A 429 25.68 25.07 -10.72
C LYS A 429 25.90 25.07 -12.25
N LEU A 430 25.58 23.98 -12.93
CA LEU A 430 25.75 23.82 -14.38
C LEU A 430 24.72 24.65 -15.18
N VAL A 431 23.46 24.67 -14.75
CA VAL A 431 22.38 25.42 -15.42
C VAL A 431 22.57 26.92 -15.27
N VAL A 432 22.99 27.40 -14.09
CA VAL A 432 23.32 28.81 -13.86
C VAL A 432 24.49 29.24 -14.76
N LYS A 433 25.51 28.40 -14.94
CA LYS A 433 26.58 28.67 -15.92
C LYS A 433 26.04 28.83 -17.34
N LYS A 434 25.08 28.00 -17.75
CA LYS A 434 24.45 28.06 -19.08
C LYS A 434 23.50 29.26 -19.24
N ILE A 435 22.74 29.58 -18.19
CA ILE A 435 21.72 30.63 -18.16
C ILE A 435 21.95 31.49 -16.91
N PRO A 436 22.89 32.46 -16.94
CA PRO A 436 23.25 33.27 -15.77
C PRO A 436 22.07 34.03 -15.14
N MET A 437 21.06 34.36 -15.94
CA MET A 437 19.84 35.02 -15.48
C MET A 437 19.10 34.22 -14.37
N LEU A 438 19.26 32.90 -14.31
CA LEU A 438 18.59 32.04 -13.31
C LEU A 438 19.06 32.35 -11.88
N GLU A 439 20.26 32.89 -11.70
CA GLU A 439 20.79 33.25 -10.37
C GLU A 439 19.99 34.36 -9.69
N GLU A 440 19.34 35.24 -10.48
CA GLU A 440 18.50 36.32 -9.96
C GLU A 440 17.13 35.85 -9.44
N TYR A 441 16.82 34.56 -9.60
CA TYR A 441 15.57 33.93 -9.15
C TYR A 441 15.82 33.00 -7.97
N SER A 442 14.85 32.99 -7.05
CA SER A 442 14.89 32.14 -5.86
C SER A 442 14.95 30.67 -6.28
N PRO A 443 15.84 29.86 -5.68
CA PRO A 443 15.68 28.41 -5.77
C PRO A 443 14.37 28.04 -5.07
N GLU A 444 13.59 27.14 -5.65
CA GLU A 444 12.26 26.80 -5.10
C GLU A 444 12.37 25.79 -3.93
N VAL A 445 13.58 25.32 -3.62
CA VAL A 445 13.86 24.39 -2.51
C VAL A 445 13.81 25.13 -1.16
N PRO A 446 12.86 24.83 -0.26
CA PRO A 446 12.77 25.52 1.03
C PRO A 446 13.77 24.93 2.04
N LEU A 447 14.54 25.79 2.72
CA LEU A 447 15.56 25.38 3.70
C LEU A 447 14.99 24.49 4.82
N ALA A 448 13.74 24.73 5.24
CA ALA A 448 13.07 23.93 6.26
C ALA A 448 13.02 22.42 5.92
N HIS A 449 13.04 22.03 4.64
CA HIS A 449 13.08 20.61 4.25
C HIS A 449 14.40 19.94 4.65
N LEU A 450 15.50 20.69 4.62
CA LEU A 450 16.84 20.24 4.98
C LEU A 450 17.01 20.13 6.50
N GLU A 451 16.34 21.01 7.26
CA GLU A 451 16.39 21.04 8.73
C GLU A 451 15.68 19.83 9.37
N ARG A 452 14.84 19.13 8.61
CA ARG A 452 14.06 17.97 9.08
C ARG A 452 14.77 16.63 8.84
N LEU A 453 15.87 16.61 8.10
CA LEU A 453 16.58 15.38 7.78
C LEU A 453 17.14 14.72 9.05
N LEU A 454 17.08 13.39 9.09
CA LEU A 454 17.66 12.54 10.12
C LEU A 454 19.04 12.05 9.70
N LEU A 455 20.10 12.75 10.13
CA LEU A 455 21.48 12.44 9.79
C LEU A 455 22.31 12.25 11.07
N ARG A 456 23.10 11.18 11.12
CA ARG A 456 23.83 10.78 12.34
C ARG A 456 25.34 10.93 12.23
N LYS A 457 25.90 10.74 11.04
CA LYS A 457 27.36 10.69 10.82
C LYS A 457 27.93 12.06 10.48
N SER A 458 29.18 12.32 10.85
CA SER A 458 29.84 13.61 10.61
C SER A 458 29.92 13.92 9.10
N GLU A 459 30.24 12.94 8.26
CA GLU A 459 30.35 13.12 6.82
C GLU A 459 29.01 13.57 6.19
N GLN A 460 27.90 13.02 6.68
CA GLN A 460 26.55 13.39 6.22
C GLN A 460 26.17 14.80 6.65
N LEU A 461 26.52 15.21 7.88
CA LEU A 461 26.28 16.56 8.38
C LEU A 461 27.09 17.61 7.62
N ASP A 462 28.34 17.29 7.28
CA ASP A 462 29.22 18.18 6.52
C ASP A 462 28.70 18.36 5.08
N ARG A 463 28.28 17.27 4.42
CA ARG A 463 27.59 17.30 3.12
C ARG A 463 26.33 18.17 3.18
N LEU A 464 25.48 17.96 4.18
CA LEU A 464 24.27 18.76 4.35
C LEU A 464 24.61 20.24 4.60
N ARG A 465 25.66 20.54 5.39
CA ARG A 465 26.10 21.92 5.63
C ARG A 465 26.46 22.61 4.32
N LEU A 466 27.23 21.95 3.44
CA LEU A 466 27.62 22.49 2.14
C LEU A 466 26.40 22.75 1.24
N ALA A 467 25.49 21.79 1.14
CA ALA A 467 24.27 21.93 0.35
C ALA A 467 23.33 23.03 0.90
N TYR A 468 23.17 23.09 2.22
CA TYR A 468 22.37 24.10 2.91
C TYR A 468 22.92 25.49 2.67
N GLN A 469 24.23 25.68 2.82
CA GLN A 469 24.90 26.96 2.55
C GLN A 469 24.73 27.38 1.09
N TYR A 470 24.90 26.47 0.14
CA TYR A 470 24.68 26.75 -1.27
C TYR A 470 23.25 27.27 -1.54
N ILE A 471 22.24 26.58 -1.01
CA ILE A 471 20.83 26.96 -1.19
C ILE A 471 20.53 28.29 -0.49
N ARG A 472 21.02 28.50 0.74
CA ARG A 472 20.89 29.76 1.48
C ARG A 472 21.49 30.92 0.70
N ASP A 473 22.69 30.74 0.16
CA ASP A 473 23.37 31.78 -0.61
C ASP A 473 22.65 32.05 -1.95
N ARG A 474 22.06 31.01 -2.56
CA ARG A 474 21.22 31.15 -3.76
C ARG A 474 19.93 31.93 -3.49
N HIS A 475 19.29 31.71 -2.33
CA HIS A 475 18.17 32.54 -1.86
C HIS A 475 18.61 33.99 -1.63
N ALA A 476 19.78 34.21 -1.03
CA ALA A 476 20.30 35.56 -0.76
C ALA A 476 20.69 36.34 -2.04
N ARG A 477 21.11 35.64 -3.11
CA ARG A 477 21.41 36.26 -4.42
C ARG A 477 20.17 36.54 -5.28
N ALA A 478 19.06 35.85 -4.99
CA ALA A 478 17.81 36.09 -5.69
C ALA A 478 17.27 37.48 -5.38
N ARG A 479 16.56 38.09 -6.35
CA ARG A 479 15.88 39.36 -6.10
C ARG A 479 14.59 39.09 -5.34
N ASP A 480 14.28 39.95 -4.37
CA ASP A 480 13.11 39.79 -3.50
C ASP A 480 11.82 39.48 -4.28
N GLY A 481 11.24 38.32 -3.99
CA GLY A 481 9.98 37.85 -4.55
C GLY A 481 10.04 37.27 -5.97
N TRP A 482 11.22 37.18 -6.60
CA TRP A 482 11.36 36.61 -7.95
C TRP A 482 11.42 35.08 -7.90
N SER A 483 10.47 34.45 -8.57
CA SER A 483 10.36 32.99 -8.71
C SER A 483 10.26 32.64 -10.20
N VAL A 484 10.81 31.48 -10.58
CA VAL A 484 10.67 30.98 -11.97
C VAL A 484 9.23 30.56 -12.24
N PHE A 485 8.44 30.31 -11.19
CA PHE A 485 7.06 29.83 -11.25
C PHE A 485 6.01 30.83 -10.76
N SER A 486 6.31 32.13 -10.79
CA SER A 486 5.32 33.16 -10.49
C SER A 486 4.02 32.93 -11.31
N THR A 487 2.88 32.93 -10.61
CA THR A 487 1.55 32.72 -11.23
C THR A 487 1.11 33.91 -12.08
N GLU A 488 1.55 35.10 -11.71
CA GLU A 488 1.32 36.32 -12.48
C GLU A 488 2.44 36.51 -13.49
N VAL A 489 2.05 36.64 -14.77
CA VAL A 489 2.98 36.85 -15.87
C VAL A 489 3.14 38.35 -16.12
N ASP A 490 4.35 38.85 -15.90
CA ASP A 490 4.75 40.23 -16.12
C ASP A 490 6.14 40.32 -16.78
N ASP A 491 6.68 41.52 -16.91
CA ASP A 491 8.01 41.73 -17.51
C ASP A 491 9.18 41.19 -16.65
N ARG A 492 8.91 40.82 -15.38
CA ARG A 492 9.89 40.28 -14.43
C ARG A 492 9.89 38.74 -14.47
N SER A 493 8.83 38.11 -14.97
CA SER A 493 8.76 36.65 -15.12
C SER A 493 9.93 36.10 -15.93
N PHE A 494 10.52 35.00 -15.46
CA PHE A 494 11.69 34.38 -16.10
C PHE A 494 11.45 34.08 -17.60
N ALA A 495 10.29 33.49 -17.93
CA ALA A 495 9.91 33.16 -19.30
C ALA A 495 9.92 34.39 -20.24
N VAL A 496 9.44 35.54 -19.76
CA VAL A 496 9.35 36.79 -20.53
C VAL A 496 10.73 37.40 -20.72
N ARG A 497 11.55 37.45 -19.67
CA ARG A 497 12.92 37.97 -19.76
C ARG A 497 13.79 37.10 -20.67
N TYR A 498 13.70 35.79 -20.55
CA TYR A 498 14.40 34.86 -21.44
C TYR A 498 13.94 35.03 -22.90
N TYR A 499 12.63 35.13 -23.14
CA TYR A 499 12.07 35.42 -24.48
C TYR A 499 12.65 36.72 -25.08
N ASN A 500 12.74 37.78 -24.29
CA ASN A 500 13.27 39.08 -24.75
C ASN A 500 14.74 39.00 -25.17
N THR A 501 15.52 38.07 -24.61
CA THR A 501 16.92 37.82 -24.99
C THR A 501 17.09 36.85 -26.17
N SER A 502 16.04 36.13 -26.58
CA SER A 502 16.13 35.03 -27.55
C SER A 502 15.51 35.37 -28.91
N HIS A 503 16.37 35.69 -29.89
CA HIS A 503 15.93 35.91 -31.28
C HIS A 503 15.22 34.70 -31.90
N ARG A 504 15.60 33.48 -31.49
CA ARG A 504 14.95 32.24 -31.97
C ARG A 504 13.49 32.16 -31.52
N LEU A 505 13.20 32.51 -30.26
CA LEU A 505 11.83 32.53 -29.73
C LEU A 505 11.00 33.66 -30.36
N GLN A 506 11.61 34.82 -30.58
CA GLN A 506 10.95 35.93 -31.28
C GLN A 506 10.57 35.57 -32.72
N ALA A 507 11.47 34.91 -33.45
CA ALA A 507 11.19 34.39 -34.79
C ALA A 507 10.09 33.31 -34.77
N LEU A 508 10.04 32.45 -33.74
CA LEU A 508 8.96 31.47 -33.58
C LEU A 508 7.60 32.15 -33.38
N LYS A 509 7.50 33.16 -32.51
CA LYS A 509 6.26 33.94 -32.33
C LYS A 509 5.80 34.58 -33.65
N ALA A 510 6.71 35.20 -34.38
CA ALA A 510 6.40 35.83 -35.66
C ALA A 510 5.84 34.83 -36.69
N ARG A 511 6.39 33.61 -36.75
CA ARG A 511 5.88 32.53 -37.62
C ARG A 511 4.45 32.11 -37.23
N VAL A 512 4.20 31.89 -35.93
CA VAL A 512 2.85 31.55 -35.42
C VAL A 512 1.83 32.63 -35.80
N GLU A 513 2.19 33.90 -35.64
CA GLU A 513 1.31 35.04 -35.97
C GLU A 513 1.07 35.20 -37.48
N GLU A 514 2.06 34.86 -38.32
CA GLU A 514 1.91 34.85 -39.78
C GLU A 514 0.92 33.78 -40.24
N ASP A 515 1.10 32.54 -39.78
CA ASP A 515 0.20 31.44 -40.13
C ASP A 515 -1.22 31.67 -39.59
N ALA A 516 -1.36 32.27 -38.40
CA ALA A 516 -2.65 32.68 -37.85
C ALA A 516 -3.35 33.76 -38.71
N ARG A 517 -2.60 34.71 -39.28
CA ARG A 517 -3.13 35.71 -40.22
C ARG A 517 -3.62 35.07 -41.50
N ARG A 518 -2.88 34.11 -42.05
CA ARG A 518 -3.28 33.34 -43.25
C ARG A 518 -4.58 32.57 -43.01
N ALA A 519 -4.65 31.81 -41.91
CA ALA A 519 -5.84 31.05 -41.54
C ALA A 519 -7.09 31.94 -41.33
N ARG A 520 -6.92 33.12 -40.72
CA ARG A 520 -8.01 34.10 -40.61
C ARG A 520 -8.48 34.61 -41.95
N HIS A 521 -7.56 34.93 -42.86
CA HIS A 521 -7.91 35.41 -44.18
C HIS A 521 -8.74 34.37 -44.95
N GLU A 522 -8.30 33.12 -44.96
CA GLU A 522 -9.02 32.00 -45.57
C GLU A 522 -10.42 31.83 -44.97
N LYS A 523 -10.54 31.97 -43.64
CA LYS A 523 -11.84 31.86 -42.96
C LYS A 523 -12.79 33.00 -43.31
N LEU A 524 -12.29 34.22 -43.48
CA LEU A 524 -13.10 35.36 -43.92
C LEU A 524 -13.61 35.17 -45.36
N VAL A 525 -12.80 34.57 -46.24
CA VAL A 525 -13.25 34.21 -47.60
C VAL A 525 -14.34 33.13 -47.53
N GLU A 526 -14.20 32.11 -46.68
CA GLU A 526 -15.25 31.11 -46.44
C GLU A 526 -16.55 31.75 -45.93
N LEU A 527 -16.45 32.67 -44.96
CA LEU A 527 -17.59 33.39 -44.40
C LEU A 527 -18.33 34.21 -45.47
N GLN A 528 -17.59 34.94 -46.30
CA GLN A 528 -18.19 35.69 -47.42
C GLN A 528 -18.94 34.76 -48.37
N ARG A 529 -18.35 33.62 -48.73
CA ARG A 529 -18.99 32.61 -49.60
C ARG A 529 -20.26 32.04 -48.96
N LYS A 530 -20.24 31.67 -47.68
CA LYS A 530 -21.40 31.11 -46.97
C LYS A 530 -22.51 32.14 -46.77
N ASN A 531 -22.18 33.38 -46.40
CA ASN A 531 -23.15 34.47 -46.30
C ASN A 531 -23.80 34.78 -47.67
N ALA A 532 -23.02 34.79 -48.74
CA ALA A 532 -23.53 34.99 -50.11
C ALA A 532 -24.49 33.86 -50.52
N ARG A 533 -24.13 32.60 -50.25
CA ARG A 533 -25.00 31.44 -50.54
C ARG A 533 -26.28 31.44 -49.70
N HIS A 534 -26.20 31.85 -48.44
CA HIS A 534 -27.39 32.00 -47.59
C HIS A 534 -28.34 33.08 -48.13
N ALA A 535 -27.80 34.22 -48.60
CA ALA A 535 -28.58 35.27 -49.22
C ALA A 535 -29.20 34.81 -50.56
N GLU A 536 -28.48 34.00 -51.35
CA GLU A 536 -28.98 33.40 -52.59
C GLU A 536 -30.11 32.40 -52.33
N LEU A 537 -29.93 31.44 -51.42
CA LEU A 537 -30.99 30.52 -50.98
C LEU A 537 -32.21 31.28 -50.45
N GLY A 538 -31.99 32.40 -49.74
CA GLY A 538 -33.08 33.28 -49.31
C GLY A 538 -33.90 33.84 -50.48
N ARG A 539 -33.25 34.22 -51.59
CA ARG A 539 -33.94 34.68 -52.82
C ARG A 539 -34.63 33.54 -53.55
N GLU A 540 -34.01 32.37 -53.66
CA GLU A 540 -34.59 31.17 -54.29
C GLU A 540 -35.86 30.71 -53.55
N ILE A 541 -35.81 30.60 -52.22
CA ILE A 541 -36.95 30.19 -51.38
C ILE A 541 -38.13 31.16 -51.52
N ALA A 542 -37.86 32.47 -51.63
CA ALA A 542 -38.90 33.48 -51.80
C ALA A 542 -39.65 33.36 -53.14
N ALA A 543 -39.02 32.77 -54.15
CA ALA A 543 -39.59 32.51 -55.48
C ALA A 543 -40.25 31.12 -55.61
N MET A 544 -40.28 30.31 -54.54
CA MET A 544 -40.88 28.98 -54.53
C MET A 544 -42.19 28.96 -53.75
N ASP A 545 -43.09 28.08 -54.17
CA ASP A 545 -44.30 27.74 -53.42
C ASP A 545 -44.17 26.37 -52.74
N HIS A 546 -44.92 26.19 -51.65
CA HIS A 546 -45.01 24.87 -51.03
C HIS A 546 -45.81 23.92 -51.93
N THR A 547 -45.34 22.68 -52.01
CA THR A 547 -46.01 21.64 -52.79
C THR A 547 -47.02 20.94 -51.89
N PHE A 548 -48.25 20.72 -52.37
CA PHE A 548 -49.32 20.04 -51.64
C PHE A 548 -49.82 18.85 -52.45
N TYR A 549 -50.26 17.79 -51.77
CA TYR A 549 -51.03 16.71 -52.39
C TYR A 549 -52.39 17.24 -52.90
N PRO A 550 -53.03 16.57 -53.87
CA PRO A 550 -54.38 16.93 -54.33
C PRO A 550 -55.43 16.98 -53.22
N SER A 551 -55.17 16.31 -52.09
CA SER A 551 -55.98 16.32 -50.86
C SER A 551 -55.79 17.55 -49.98
N GLY A 552 -54.98 18.54 -50.39
CA GLY A 552 -54.68 19.75 -49.62
C GLY A 552 -53.62 19.58 -48.52
N ARG A 553 -53.06 18.38 -48.33
CA ARG A 553 -51.99 18.13 -47.34
C ARG A 553 -50.61 18.49 -47.89
N HIS A 554 -49.75 19.09 -47.07
CA HIS A 554 -48.37 19.46 -47.45
C HIS A 554 -47.55 18.24 -47.89
N HIS A 555 -46.83 18.37 -49.01
CA HIS A 555 -46.09 17.28 -49.61
C HIS A 555 -44.81 17.00 -48.83
N ARG A 556 -44.61 15.75 -48.39
CA ARG A 556 -43.46 15.35 -47.55
C ARG A 556 -42.09 15.59 -48.21
N ARG A 557 -42.05 15.71 -49.55
CA ARG A 557 -40.86 16.10 -50.33
C ARG A 557 -41.09 17.47 -50.97
N CYS A 558 -41.33 18.51 -50.16
CA CYS A 558 -41.47 19.86 -50.65
C CYS A 558 -40.09 20.50 -50.85
N GLY A 559 -39.78 20.92 -52.07
CA GLY A 559 -38.49 21.55 -52.42
C GLY A 559 -38.21 22.82 -51.60
N LYS A 560 -39.25 23.64 -51.33
CA LYS A 560 -39.14 24.84 -50.51
C LYS A 560 -38.75 24.53 -49.06
N CYS A 561 -39.39 23.55 -48.42
CA CYS A 561 -39.05 23.15 -47.04
C CYS A 561 -37.65 22.55 -46.95
N GLN A 562 -37.21 21.81 -47.97
CA GLN A 562 -35.84 21.28 -48.03
C GLN A 562 -34.80 22.40 -48.12
N GLN A 563 -35.05 23.43 -48.95
CA GLN A 563 -34.17 24.59 -49.04
C GLN A 563 -34.21 25.48 -47.78
N GLU A 564 -35.36 25.63 -47.12
CA GLU A 564 -35.49 26.33 -45.83
C GLU A 564 -34.70 25.60 -44.73
N GLN A 565 -34.79 24.27 -44.68
CA GLN A 565 -34.00 23.46 -43.76
C GLN A 565 -32.50 23.56 -44.06
N GLN A 566 -32.12 23.55 -45.35
CA GLN A 566 -30.74 23.74 -45.77
C GLN A 566 -30.21 25.12 -45.36
N ARG A 567 -30.99 26.19 -45.57
CA ARG A 567 -30.62 27.57 -45.22
C ARG A 567 -30.49 27.74 -43.71
N ASN A 568 -31.48 27.29 -42.94
CA ASN A 568 -31.49 27.42 -41.48
C ASN A 568 -30.45 26.52 -40.79
N GLY A 569 -30.01 25.44 -41.46
CA GLY A 569 -28.93 24.57 -41.00
C GLY A 569 -27.52 25.02 -41.41
N MET A 570 -27.36 26.16 -42.10
CA MET A 570 -26.03 26.65 -42.49
C MET A 570 -25.27 27.19 -41.27
N THR A 571 -24.14 26.56 -40.96
CA THR A 571 -23.20 27.02 -39.93
C THR A 571 -21.80 27.24 -40.48
N ILE A 572 -21.00 28.00 -39.76
CA ILE A 572 -19.56 28.16 -39.99
C ILE A 572 -18.81 27.93 -38.68
N GLU A 573 -17.74 27.15 -38.74
CA GLU A 573 -16.88 26.96 -37.58
C GLU A 573 -16.16 28.27 -37.21
N VAL A 574 -15.98 28.50 -35.92
CA VAL A 574 -15.28 29.68 -35.42
C VAL A 574 -13.76 29.46 -35.49
N GLN A 575 -13.02 30.49 -35.88
CA GLN A 575 -11.55 30.55 -35.89
C GLN A 575 -11.08 31.34 -34.66
N GLU A 576 -10.36 30.66 -33.77
CA GLU A 576 -9.75 31.25 -32.58
C GLU A 576 -8.30 31.66 -32.85
N TRP A 577 -7.88 32.85 -32.39
CA TRP A 577 -6.48 33.25 -32.44
C TRP A 577 -5.61 32.33 -31.55
N PRO A 578 -4.44 31.85 -32.01
CA PRO A 578 -3.67 30.84 -31.29
C PRO A 578 -3.00 31.37 -30.00
N LEU A 579 -2.58 32.63 -29.95
CA LEU A 579 -1.85 33.19 -28.80
C LEU A 579 -2.73 34.10 -27.91
N PRO A 580 -2.43 34.22 -26.61
CA PRO A 580 -3.07 35.23 -25.76
C PRO A 580 -2.92 36.66 -26.32
N SER A 581 -3.91 37.52 -26.04
CA SER A 581 -3.87 38.92 -26.51
C SER A 581 -2.83 39.79 -25.80
N LEU A 582 -2.48 39.42 -24.57
CA LEU A 582 -1.45 40.09 -23.78
C LEU A 582 -0.05 39.60 -24.23
N GLN A 583 0.84 40.53 -24.58
CA GLN A 583 2.16 40.19 -25.15
C GLN A 583 3.03 39.37 -24.19
N VAL A 584 3.01 39.66 -22.89
CA VAL A 584 3.77 38.89 -21.88
C VAL A 584 3.25 37.45 -21.75
N ALA A 585 1.94 37.23 -21.82
CA ALA A 585 1.34 35.89 -21.83
C ALA A 585 1.66 35.13 -23.13
N ALA A 586 1.70 35.83 -24.27
CA ALA A 586 2.13 35.23 -25.54
C ALA A 586 3.62 34.85 -25.52
N ALA A 587 4.48 35.68 -24.93
CA ALA A 587 5.91 35.38 -24.75
C ALA A 587 6.11 34.13 -23.89
N MET A 588 5.37 33.99 -22.78
CA MET A 588 5.39 32.78 -21.94
C MET A 588 4.97 31.52 -22.72
N VAL A 589 3.88 31.58 -23.50
CA VAL A 589 3.44 30.44 -24.32
C VAL A 589 4.50 30.03 -25.35
N VAL A 590 5.17 31.00 -25.95
CA VAL A 590 6.23 30.74 -26.95
C VAL A 590 7.50 30.22 -26.29
N PHE A 591 7.84 30.70 -25.09
CA PHE A 591 8.96 30.22 -24.29
C PHE A 591 8.83 28.72 -23.98
N GLU A 592 7.63 28.26 -23.61
CA GLU A 592 7.37 26.84 -23.32
C GLU A 592 7.73 25.90 -24.48
N PHE A 593 7.58 26.35 -25.74
CA PHE A 593 7.91 25.51 -26.91
C PHE A 593 9.39 25.20 -27.07
N ARG A 594 10.29 25.95 -26.43
CA ARG A 594 11.74 25.73 -26.51
C ARG A 594 12.39 25.85 -25.13
N LEU A 595 11.63 25.57 -24.07
CA LEU A 595 12.14 25.55 -22.71
C LEU A 595 13.17 24.43 -22.58
N SER A 596 14.35 24.77 -22.06
CA SER A 596 15.37 23.78 -21.73
C SER A 596 14.83 22.87 -20.61
N PRO A 597 14.79 21.53 -20.80
CA PRO A 597 14.34 20.58 -19.76
C PRO A 597 15.01 20.80 -18.40
N PHE A 598 16.29 21.19 -18.42
CA PHE A 598 17.10 21.46 -17.23
C PHE A 598 16.56 22.59 -16.34
N VAL A 599 15.92 23.62 -16.93
CA VAL A 599 15.30 24.71 -16.15
C VAL A 599 14.07 24.19 -15.41
N GLN A 600 13.32 23.25 -16.00
CA GLN A 600 12.20 22.59 -15.34
C GLN A 600 12.69 21.68 -14.21
N TYR A 601 13.80 20.97 -14.42
CA TYR A 601 14.34 20.05 -13.41
C TYR A 601 14.88 20.76 -12.17
N VAL A 602 15.70 21.80 -12.36
CA VAL A 602 16.24 22.63 -11.28
C VAL A 602 15.12 23.37 -10.55
N ALA A 603 14.06 23.74 -11.25
CA ALA A 603 13.01 24.50 -10.60
C ALA A 603 11.97 23.58 -9.89
N ILE A 604 11.56 22.41 -10.42
CA ILE A 604 10.41 21.63 -9.91
C ILE A 604 10.72 20.67 -8.74
N GLY A 605 11.93 20.13 -8.59
CA GLY A 605 12.28 19.21 -7.49
C GLY A 605 11.39 17.94 -7.41
N HIS A 606 11.80 16.89 -6.71
CA HIS A 606 10.95 15.70 -6.51
C HIS A 606 9.94 15.94 -5.37
N VAL A 607 9.01 16.88 -5.53
CA VAL A 607 8.01 17.21 -4.50
C VAL A 607 6.81 16.25 -4.60
N PRO A 608 6.34 15.66 -3.47
CA PRO A 608 5.18 14.78 -3.45
C PRO A 608 3.87 15.51 -3.76
N SER A 609 2.95 14.81 -4.43
CA SER A 609 1.71 15.33 -4.98
C SER A 609 0.64 15.67 -3.94
N VAL A 610 -0.09 16.76 -4.17
CA VAL A 610 -1.37 17.06 -3.51
C VAL A 610 -2.46 16.98 -4.58
N SER A 611 -3.57 16.30 -4.30
CA SER A 611 -4.65 16.10 -5.29
C SER A 611 -5.31 17.43 -5.70
N GLY A 612 -5.04 17.88 -6.92
CA GLY A 612 -5.65 19.08 -7.53
C GLY A 612 -6.78 18.78 -8.52
N SER A 613 -7.56 19.80 -8.88
CA SER A 613 -8.57 19.73 -9.94
C SER A 613 -7.92 19.67 -11.33
N LEU A 614 -8.39 18.76 -12.19
CA LEU A 614 -7.85 18.61 -13.55
C LEU A 614 -8.15 19.84 -14.44
N PRO A 615 -7.17 20.31 -15.24
CA PRO A 615 -7.36 21.42 -16.17
C PRO A 615 -8.22 21.02 -17.38
N TYR A 616 -8.85 21.99 -18.05
CA TYR A 616 -9.66 21.72 -19.24
C TYR A 616 -8.84 21.36 -20.48
N ILE A 617 -7.63 21.92 -20.59
CA ILE A 617 -6.74 21.68 -21.72
C ILE A 617 -5.26 21.90 -21.33
N LEU A 618 -4.38 21.06 -21.88
CA LEU A 618 -2.93 21.21 -21.85
C LEU A 618 -2.46 21.82 -23.17
N LEU A 619 -1.36 22.58 -23.15
CA LEU A 619 -0.82 23.27 -24.34
C LEU A 619 -0.57 22.32 -25.52
N GLY A 620 0.02 21.15 -25.25
CA GLY A 620 0.26 20.13 -26.29
C GLY A 620 -1.01 19.61 -26.97
N ASN A 621 -2.16 19.72 -26.30
CA ASN A 621 -3.46 19.29 -26.83
C ASN A 621 -4.25 20.43 -27.49
N TYR A 622 -3.69 21.64 -27.60
CA TYR A 622 -4.34 22.78 -28.24
C TYR A 622 -4.06 22.80 -29.76
N PRO A 623 -5.06 22.52 -30.62
CA PRO A 623 -4.81 22.25 -32.04
C PRO A 623 -4.11 23.39 -32.79
N ALA A 624 -4.40 24.64 -32.44
CA ALA A 624 -3.83 25.80 -33.13
C ALA A 624 -2.34 26.03 -32.85
N LEU A 625 -1.80 25.43 -31.79
CA LEU A 625 -0.39 25.54 -31.39
C LEU A 625 0.37 24.22 -31.48
N GLN A 626 -0.33 23.09 -31.60
CA GLN A 626 0.25 21.76 -31.72
C GLN A 626 1.35 21.64 -32.80
N PRO A 627 1.26 22.26 -34.00
CA PRO A 627 2.31 22.16 -35.02
C PRO A 627 3.66 22.77 -34.61
N TYR A 628 3.67 23.69 -33.63
CA TYR A 628 4.88 24.38 -33.17
C TYR A 628 5.46 23.78 -31.89
N HIS A 629 4.72 22.84 -31.29
CA HIS A 629 5.09 22.17 -30.05
C HIS A 629 6.13 21.08 -30.33
N GLU A 630 7.35 21.31 -29.87
CA GLU A 630 8.41 20.30 -29.82
C GLU A 630 8.48 19.79 -28.38
N GLN A 631 7.75 18.72 -28.06
CA GLN A 631 7.84 18.13 -26.72
C GLN A 631 9.18 17.41 -26.58
N HIS A 632 10.04 17.90 -25.71
CA HIS A 632 11.24 17.17 -25.36
C HIS A 632 10.84 15.95 -24.51
N PRO A 633 11.39 14.75 -24.74
CA PRO A 633 11.03 13.55 -23.96
C PRO A 633 11.23 13.70 -22.44
N ARG A 634 12.08 14.66 -22.05
CA ARG A 634 12.46 14.98 -20.68
C ARG A 634 11.78 16.24 -20.11
N SER A 635 10.80 16.81 -20.83
CA SER A 635 10.01 17.93 -20.30
C SER A 635 9.04 17.45 -19.23
N ARG A 636 9.24 17.88 -17.98
CA ARG A 636 8.42 17.51 -16.83
C ARG A 636 7.16 18.37 -16.69
N SER A 637 7.24 19.66 -17.01
CA SER A 637 6.10 20.57 -16.94
C SER A 637 5.55 20.97 -18.30
N THR A 638 4.30 21.45 -18.29
CA THR A 638 3.66 22.08 -19.45
C THR A 638 2.81 23.26 -19.01
N LEU A 639 2.19 23.98 -19.95
CA LEU A 639 1.16 24.98 -19.65
C LEU A 639 -0.24 24.36 -19.72
N ALA A 640 -1.10 24.68 -18.77
CA ALA A 640 -2.51 24.29 -18.72
C ALA A 640 -3.43 25.52 -18.67
N SER A 641 -4.71 25.32 -18.96
CA SER A 641 -5.73 26.39 -18.90
C SER A 641 -7.02 25.91 -18.24
N ASP A 642 -7.53 26.74 -17.31
CA ASP A 642 -8.82 26.59 -16.61
C ASP A 642 -9.99 27.19 -17.42
N THR A 643 -9.72 27.74 -18.60
CA THR A 643 -10.75 28.15 -19.55
C THR A 643 -10.75 27.23 -20.78
N LYS A 644 -11.93 26.98 -21.35
CA LYS A 644 -12.10 26.14 -22.53
C LYS A 644 -11.79 26.96 -23.80
N SER A 645 -11.11 26.33 -24.77
CA SER A 645 -11.04 26.86 -26.13
C SER A 645 -12.45 26.87 -26.73
N PHE A 646 -12.81 27.94 -27.42
CA PHE A 646 -14.11 28.08 -28.07
C PHE A 646 -14.40 26.96 -29.08
N ILE A 647 -13.36 26.40 -29.70
CA ILE A 647 -13.43 25.28 -30.65
C ILE A 647 -13.91 23.98 -29.97
N ARG A 648 -13.77 23.86 -28.64
CA ARG A 648 -14.22 22.71 -27.83
C ARG A 648 -15.51 22.98 -27.04
N THR A 649 -16.17 24.11 -27.27
CA THR A 649 -17.43 24.49 -26.59
C THR A 649 -18.62 24.40 -27.54
N HIS A 650 -19.84 24.57 -27.03
CA HIS A 650 -21.03 24.72 -27.86
C HIS A 650 -21.01 25.98 -28.75
N TYR A 651 -20.01 26.87 -28.57
CA TYR A 651 -19.76 28.03 -29.43
C TYR A 651 -18.84 27.74 -30.63
N ARG A 652 -18.49 26.47 -30.88
CA ARG A 652 -17.59 26.08 -32.00
C ARG A 652 -18.13 26.44 -33.39
N GLU A 653 -19.44 26.59 -33.52
CA GLU A 653 -20.14 26.89 -34.76
C GLU A 653 -21.03 28.12 -34.58
N ALA A 654 -20.94 29.05 -35.53
CA ALA A 654 -21.82 30.21 -35.63
C ALA A 654 -22.85 29.98 -36.74
N SER A 655 -24.11 30.33 -36.48
CA SER A 655 -25.17 30.31 -37.49
C SER A 655 -24.94 31.38 -38.55
N ILE A 656 -25.20 31.04 -39.82
CA ILE A 656 -25.13 31.96 -40.95
C ILE A 656 -26.51 32.63 -41.13
N PRO A 657 -26.59 33.95 -41.37
CA PRO A 657 -25.48 34.87 -41.64
C PRO A 657 -24.73 35.33 -40.37
N ALA A 658 -23.40 35.41 -40.46
CA ALA A 658 -22.54 35.83 -39.35
C ALA A 658 -21.61 37.01 -39.74
N THR A 659 -21.14 37.76 -38.75
CA THR A 659 -20.15 38.84 -38.92
C THR A 659 -18.73 38.34 -38.67
N LYS A 660 -17.74 39.11 -39.12
CA LYS A 660 -16.31 38.79 -38.91
C LYS A 660 -15.95 38.57 -37.44
N ASP A 661 -16.54 39.35 -36.52
CA ASP A 661 -16.17 39.35 -35.10
C ASP A 661 -16.75 38.14 -34.35
N LEU A 662 -17.84 37.55 -34.89
CA LEU A 662 -18.44 36.32 -34.40
C LEU A 662 -17.70 35.06 -34.86
N VAL A 663 -16.97 35.15 -35.99
CA VAL A 663 -16.27 34.01 -36.60
C VAL A 663 -14.76 34.04 -36.32
N CYS A 664 -14.14 35.21 -36.25
CA CYS A 664 -12.71 35.36 -35.95
C CYS A 664 -12.53 35.95 -34.55
N ILE A 665 -12.44 35.08 -33.55
CA ILE A 665 -12.41 35.47 -32.13
C ILE A 665 -10.98 35.51 -31.58
N LYS A 666 -10.82 36.18 -30.43
CA LYS A 666 -9.57 36.21 -29.67
C LYS A 666 -9.38 34.89 -28.91
N ASN A 667 -8.14 34.58 -28.54
CA ASN A 667 -7.83 33.43 -27.69
C ASN A 667 -8.56 33.53 -26.35
N GLY A 668 -9.28 32.46 -25.98
CA GLY A 668 -10.00 32.36 -24.71
C GLY A 668 -9.23 31.68 -23.58
N LEU A 669 -8.02 31.18 -23.85
CA LEU A 669 -7.24 30.40 -22.90
C LEU A 669 -6.47 31.30 -21.92
N LYS A 670 -6.40 30.86 -20.66
CA LYS A 670 -5.60 31.48 -19.61
C LYS A 670 -4.56 30.48 -19.14
N PHE A 671 -3.36 30.57 -19.72
CA PHE A 671 -2.29 29.62 -19.44
C PHE A 671 -1.62 29.87 -18.08
N TYR A 672 -1.30 28.79 -17.39
CA TYR A 672 -0.46 28.77 -16.19
C TYR A 672 0.38 27.48 -16.18
N GLY A 673 1.47 27.45 -15.41
CA GLY A 673 2.34 26.28 -15.28
C GLY A 673 1.66 25.09 -14.60
N TRP A 674 1.76 23.92 -15.20
CA TRP A 674 1.17 22.65 -14.73
C TRP A 674 2.18 21.50 -14.77
N ASP A 675 2.22 20.70 -13.71
CA ASP A 675 2.95 19.43 -13.66
C ASP A 675 1.95 18.28 -13.93
N PRO A 676 2.02 17.59 -15.09
CA PRO A 676 1.17 16.45 -15.42
C PRO A 676 1.38 15.22 -14.52
N ILE A 677 2.56 15.08 -13.92
CA ILE A 677 2.90 13.93 -13.07
C ILE A 677 2.22 14.07 -11.71
N SER A 678 2.37 15.23 -11.07
CA SER A 678 1.74 15.51 -9.78
C SER A 678 0.27 15.94 -9.90
N SER A 679 -0.18 16.28 -11.12
CA SER A 679 -1.51 16.87 -11.36
C SER A 679 -1.75 18.13 -10.52
N THR A 680 -0.77 19.03 -10.45
CA THR A 680 -0.84 20.30 -9.71
C THR A 680 -0.25 21.48 -10.48
N LYS A 681 -0.62 22.71 -10.08
CA LYS A 681 -0.01 23.95 -10.59
C LYS A 681 1.41 24.06 -10.09
N ILE A 682 2.39 24.41 -10.93
CA ILE A 682 3.81 24.39 -10.56
C ILE A 682 4.18 25.37 -9.43
N SER A 683 3.37 26.41 -9.23
CA SER A 683 3.54 27.41 -8.16
C SER A 683 3.08 26.98 -6.76
N GLU A 684 2.35 25.88 -6.65
CA GLU A 684 1.74 25.39 -5.39
C GLU A 684 2.57 24.33 -4.63
N PRO A 685 3.28 23.38 -5.28
CA PRO A 685 4.03 22.31 -4.63
C PRO A 685 4.95 22.81 -3.53
N PHE A 686 5.76 23.84 -3.79
CA PHE A 686 6.77 24.30 -2.83
C PHE A 686 6.24 25.12 -1.67
N ARG A 687 5.08 25.77 -1.84
CA ARG A 687 4.44 26.55 -0.77
C ARG A 687 3.71 25.65 0.22
N ASN A 688 3.25 24.47 -0.24
CA ASN A 688 2.43 23.55 0.54
C ASN A 688 3.12 22.20 0.81
N SER A 689 4.35 21.99 0.33
CA SER A 689 5.09 20.74 0.56
C SER A 689 5.58 20.67 2.00
N ASP A 690 5.18 19.62 2.69
CA ASP A 690 5.69 19.27 3.99
C ASP A 690 6.31 17.86 3.91
N ASN A 691 7.64 17.78 4.05
CA ASN A 691 8.36 16.50 4.13
C ASN A 691 8.47 15.96 5.56
N SER A 692 7.83 16.61 6.53
CA SER A 692 7.89 16.21 7.94
C SER A 692 7.48 14.75 8.14
N ASP A 693 6.40 14.29 7.49
CA ASP A 693 5.94 12.90 7.64
C ASP A 693 6.93 11.87 7.08
N LEU A 694 7.75 12.27 6.08
CA LEU A 694 8.77 11.42 5.47
C LEU A 694 10.07 11.37 6.29
N CYS A 695 10.34 12.39 7.10
CA CYS A 695 11.56 12.52 7.91
C CYS A 695 11.27 12.39 9.43
N THR A 696 10.14 11.80 9.78
CA THR A 696 9.71 11.59 11.16
C THR A 696 9.39 10.11 11.40
N TYR A 697 9.88 9.53 12.49
CA TYR A 697 9.48 8.16 12.86
C TYR A 697 7.98 8.09 13.13
N GLN A 698 7.36 6.98 12.76
CA GLN A 698 5.93 6.75 12.99
C GLN A 698 5.77 5.92 14.25
N LEU A 699 5.04 6.46 15.24
CA LEU A 699 4.72 5.73 16.46
C LEU A 699 3.71 4.61 16.15
N PRO A 700 3.91 3.40 16.70
CA PRO A 700 2.95 2.32 16.56
C PRO A 700 1.63 2.67 17.27
N GLY A 701 0.54 1.98 16.88
CA GLY A 701 -0.73 2.09 17.60
C GLY A 701 -0.58 1.55 19.03
N GLY A 702 -1.08 2.30 20.02
CA GLY A 702 -0.96 1.94 21.44
C GLY A 702 -1.00 3.16 22.36
N ALA A 703 -0.39 3.03 23.55
CA ALA A 703 -0.39 4.07 24.58
C ALA A 703 0.25 5.40 24.15
N TYR A 704 1.18 5.36 23.19
CA TYR A 704 1.89 6.52 22.64
C TYR A 704 1.25 7.09 21.36
N GLY A 705 0.18 6.47 20.83
CA GLY A 705 -0.37 6.81 19.51
C GLY A 705 -0.83 8.28 19.38
N ASN A 706 -1.29 8.89 20.46
CA ASN A 706 -1.72 10.30 20.48
C ASN A 706 -0.55 11.29 20.55
N LEU A 707 0.70 10.82 20.69
CA LEU A 707 1.89 11.65 20.92
C LEU A 707 2.69 11.94 19.65
N GLN A 708 2.21 11.51 18.47
CA GLN A 708 2.88 11.72 17.18
C GLN A 708 3.15 13.22 16.90
N GLY A 709 2.25 14.11 17.35
CA GLY A 709 2.42 15.56 17.22
C GLY A 709 3.67 16.09 17.94
N TYR A 710 3.97 15.58 19.13
CA TYR A 710 5.16 15.98 19.91
C TYR A 710 6.45 15.42 19.32
N LEU A 711 6.39 14.31 18.60
CA LEU A 711 7.52 13.76 17.86
C LEU A 711 7.80 14.59 16.59
N LYS A 712 6.75 14.96 15.85
CA LYS A 712 6.80 15.63 14.55
C LYS A 712 7.31 17.07 14.61
N SER A 713 7.02 17.81 15.67
CA SER A 713 7.38 19.22 15.81
C SER A 713 8.21 19.50 17.08
N THR A 714 8.87 20.64 17.10
CA THR A 714 9.51 21.25 18.28
C THR A 714 8.86 22.59 18.66
N SER A 715 7.81 22.99 17.95
CA SER A 715 7.12 24.28 18.11
C SER A 715 6.22 24.35 19.34
N HIS A 716 5.88 23.20 19.93
CA HIS A 716 5.00 23.15 21.08
C HIS A 716 5.70 23.59 22.36
N THR A 717 4.94 24.21 23.26
CA THR A 717 5.45 24.68 24.56
C THR A 717 5.18 23.66 25.67
N SER A 718 5.96 23.72 26.76
CA SER A 718 5.69 22.88 27.93
C SER A 718 4.28 23.11 28.51
N ASN A 719 3.76 24.32 28.43
CA ASN A 719 2.39 24.63 28.88
C ASN A 719 1.33 23.93 28.02
N GLU A 720 1.55 23.82 26.71
CA GLU A 720 0.65 23.07 25.81
C GLU A 720 0.65 21.58 26.15
N VAL A 721 1.82 20.99 26.44
CA VAL A 721 1.91 19.58 26.89
C VAL A 721 1.11 19.38 28.19
N ILE A 722 1.24 20.30 29.14
CA ILE A 722 0.51 20.25 30.41
C ILE A 722 -1.00 20.44 30.18
N ALA A 723 -1.41 21.31 29.26
CA ALA A 723 -2.82 21.54 28.94
C ALA A 723 -3.49 20.31 28.30
N ASN A 724 -2.74 19.56 27.49
CA ASN A 724 -3.23 18.39 26.74
C ASN A 724 -3.19 17.08 27.55
N GLN A 725 -3.12 17.14 28.89
CA GLN A 725 -3.11 15.93 29.73
C GLN A 725 -4.36 15.05 29.55
N GLU A 726 -5.47 15.60 29.04
CA GLU A 726 -6.66 14.82 28.69
C GLU A 726 -6.43 13.82 27.54
N ASP A 727 -5.43 14.07 26.68
CA ASP A 727 -5.05 13.18 25.59
C ASP A 727 -4.21 11.98 26.05
N CYS A 728 -3.83 11.95 27.34
CA CYS A 728 -3.02 10.89 27.94
C CYS A 728 -3.78 9.56 27.92
N HIS A 729 -3.17 8.54 27.31
CA HIS A 729 -3.72 7.19 27.29
C HIS A 729 -3.77 6.59 28.71
N LYS A 730 -4.76 5.73 28.98
CA LYS A 730 -4.97 5.14 30.32
C LYS A 730 -3.85 4.21 30.79
N GLU A 731 -3.10 3.65 29.84
CA GLU A 731 -1.95 2.78 30.10
C GLU A 731 -0.64 3.56 30.33
N LEU A 732 -0.65 4.88 30.06
CA LEU A 732 0.51 5.75 30.25
C LEU A 732 0.35 6.56 31.53
N SER A 733 1.42 6.72 32.30
CA SER A 733 1.39 7.62 33.45
C SER A 733 1.39 9.07 32.99
N ILE A 734 0.71 9.95 33.74
CA ILE A 734 0.70 11.40 33.45
C ILE A 734 2.13 11.96 33.44
N HIS A 735 3.01 11.48 34.33
CA HIS A 735 4.40 11.93 34.39
C HIS A 735 5.18 11.54 33.13
N GLU A 736 4.95 10.34 32.60
CA GLU A 736 5.59 9.86 31.38
C GLU A 736 5.05 10.56 30.14
N PHE A 737 3.74 10.82 30.06
CA PHE A 737 3.13 11.65 29.02
C PHE A 737 3.78 13.05 28.97
N ILE A 738 3.92 13.68 30.14
CA ILE A 738 4.52 15.01 30.27
C ILE A 738 6.00 14.96 29.88
N ALA A 739 6.77 13.98 30.38
CA ALA A 739 8.18 13.83 30.04
C ALA A 739 8.40 13.63 28.53
N PHE A 740 7.54 12.82 27.88
CA PHE A 740 7.61 12.56 26.44
C PHE A 740 7.38 13.83 25.63
N GLY A 741 6.31 14.58 25.93
CA GLY A 741 6.02 15.85 25.27
C GLY A 741 7.08 16.92 25.53
N HIS A 742 7.55 17.03 26.78
CA HIS A 742 8.54 18.03 27.19
C HIS A 742 9.90 17.85 26.52
N LEU A 743 10.29 16.61 26.19
CA LEU A 743 11.62 16.35 25.64
C LEU A 743 11.89 17.16 24.36
N ARG A 744 10.86 17.39 23.55
CA ARG A 744 10.91 18.18 22.30
C ARG A 744 10.26 19.57 22.40
N SER A 745 9.90 20.03 23.59
CA SER A 745 9.38 21.39 23.78
C SER A 745 10.51 22.41 23.65
N GLY A 746 10.59 23.05 22.48
CA GLY A 746 11.67 23.97 22.13
C GLY A 746 12.87 23.25 21.51
N SER A 747 13.31 23.75 20.35
CA SER A 747 14.36 23.14 19.54
C SER A 747 15.73 23.05 20.21
N SER A 748 16.14 24.09 20.96
CA SER A 748 17.47 24.16 21.58
C SER A 748 17.56 23.47 22.95
N LEU A 749 16.44 23.03 23.54
CA LEU A 749 16.42 22.45 24.89
C LEU A 749 16.51 20.91 24.89
N GLN A 750 16.52 20.30 23.72
CA GLN A 750 16.32 18.86 23.58
C GLN A 750 17.41 18.03 24.27
N TRP A 751 18.70 18.38 24.13
CA TRP A 751 19.80 17.67 24.78
C TRP A 751 19.80 17.85 26.30
N SER A 752 19.57 19.08 26.76
CA SER A 752 19.36 19.37 28.18
C SER A 752 18.19 18.55 28.77
N ASN A 753 17.09 18.39 28.03
CA ASN A 753 15.98 17.53 28.43
C ASN A 753 16.37 16.05 28.43
N ILE A 754 17.11 15.56 27.43
CA ILE A 754 17.63 14.18 27.42
C ILE A 754 18.45 13.92 28.68
N LEU A 755 19.40 14.80 29.01
CA LEU A 755 20.23 14.66 30.21
C LEU A 755 19.37 14.58 31.48
N ARG A 756 18.36 15.46 31.59
CA ARG A 756 17.40 15.45 32.70
C ARG A 756 16.63 14.14 32.78
N GLU A 757 16.10 13.63 31.67
CA GLU A 757 15.29 12.41 31.65
C GLU A 757 16.12 11.14 31.87
N LEU A 758 17.38 11.11 31.40
CA LEU A 758 18.33 10.07 31.76
C LEU A 758 18.49 10.00 33.27
N ARG A 759 18.69 11.14 33.95
CA ARG A 759 18.80 11.15 35.41
C ARG A 759 17.49 10.83 36.12
N ALA A 760 16.38 11.39 35.64
CA ALA A 760 15.07 11.30 36.30
C ALA A 760 14.39 9.94 36.14
N ARG A 761 14.71 9.18 35.09
CA ARG A 761 14.10 7.87 34.78
C ARG A 761 12.57 7.90 34.72
N THR A 762 11.99 9.03 34.31
CA THR A 762 10.53 9.19 34.17
C THR A 762 10.01 8.53 32.89
N LEU A 763 10.82 8.53 31.82
CA LEU A 763 10.54 7.80 30.59
C LEU A 763 10.89 6.31 30.74
N THR A 764 10.02 5.43 30.27
CA THR A 764 10.30 3.99 30.21
C THR A 764 11.20 3.66 29.02
N PHE A 765 12.53 3.73 29.21
CA PHE A 765 13.53 3.50 28.15
C PHE A 765 13.45 2.12 27.47
N ARG A 766 12.84 1.13 28.12
CA ARG A 766 12.55 -0.18 27.53
C ARG A 766 11.58 -0.11 26.34
N ASN A 767 10.72 0.91 26.29
CA ASN A 767 9.71 1.03 25.24
C ASN A 767 10.34 1.56 23.95
N ASN A 768 9.96 0.97 22.82
CA ASN A 768 10.48 1.37 21.51
C ASN A 768 10.07 2.79 21.14
N GLU A 769 8.91 3.27 21.58
CA GLU A 769 8.41 4.62 21.33
C GLU A 769 9.31 5.69 21.96
N VAL A 770 9.88 5.39 23.12
CA VAL A 770 10.90 6.24 23.77
C VAL A 770 12.21 6.20 22.98
N HIS A 771 12.60 5.03 22.45
CA HIS A 771 13.75 4.95 21.53
C HIS A 771 13.53 5.79 20.27
N LEU A 772 12.35 5.74 19.64
CA LEU A 772 12.02 6.54 18.46
C LEU A 772 12.05 8.04 18.77
N LEU A 773 11.59 8.47 19.95
CA LEU A 773 11.71 9.85 20.41
C LEU A 773 13.17 10.29 20.50
N LEU A 774 14.02 9.51 21.17
CA LEU A 774 15.45 9.81 21.32
C LEU A 774 16.18 9.76 19.98
N ALA A 775 15.82 8.83 19.10
CA ALA A 775 16.35 8.72 17.75
C ALA A 775 15.96 9.93 16.88
N GLN A 776 14.70 10.39 16.96
CA GLN A 776 14.25 11.61 16.28
C GLN A 776 15.02 12.83 16.75
N VAL A 777 15.21 12.97 18.07
CA VAL A 777 15.87 14.13 18.68
C VAL A 777 17.36 14.17 18.35
N SER A 778 18.02 13.02 18.42
CA SER A 778 19.45 12.94 18.13
C SER A 778 19.75 13.02 16.64
N GLY A 779 18.89 12.45 15.78
CA GLY A 779 19.08 12.41 14.34
C GLY A 779 18.66 13.67 13.60
N GLN A 780 17.61 14.37 14.06
CA GLN A 780 17.10 15.54 13.34
C GLN A 780 18.06 16.73 13.46
N VAL A 781 18.56 17.18 12.31
CA VAL A 781 19.67 18.14 12.25
C VAL A 781 19.29 19.55 12.73
N GLY A 782 18.11 20.05 12.35
CA GLY A 782 17.64 21.37 12.74
C GLY A 782 18.27 22.54 11.97
N HIS A 783 18.14 23.74 12.53
CA HIS A 783 18.54 24.99 11.87
C HIS A 783 20.06 25.22 11.89
N LEU A 784 20.62 25.59 10.73
CA LEU A 784 22.03 26.00 10.59
C LEU A 784 22.18 27.50 10.83
N SER A 785 22.94 27.87 11.85
CA SER A 785 23.22 29.27 12.18
C SER A 785 24.00 29.98 11.07
N ASP A 786 24.04 31.31 11.11
CA ASP A 786 24.86 32.12 10.20
C ASP A 786 26.37 31.80 10.33
N VAL A 787 26.80 31.35 11.51
CA VAL A 787 28.18 30.95 11.82
C VAL A 787 28.50 29.55 11.26
N GLY A 788 27.51 28.82 10.73
CA GLY A 788 27.71 27.49 10.13
C GLY A 788 27.63 26.33 11.11
N GLU A 789 27.02 26.55 12.29
CA GLU A 789 26.86 25.56 13.34
C GLU A 789 25.40 25.10 13.48
N TRP A 790 25.19 23.82 13.81
CA TRP A 790 23.87 23.25 13.99
C TRP A 790 23.29 23.63 15.35
N SER A 791 22.41 24.64 15.35
CA SER A 791 21.93 25.30 16.58
C SER A 791 21.20 24.38 17.57
N TRP A 792 20.62 23.27 17.11
CA TRP A 792 19.89 22.31 17.96
C TRP A 792 20.83 21.36 18.72
N HIS A 793 22.11 21.31 18.34
CA HIS A 793 23.11 20.40 18.89
C HIS A 793 24.27 21.13 19.59
N GLY A 794 24.12 22.43 19.87
CA GLY A 794 25.16 23.25 20.50
C GLY A 794 25.70 22.69 21.82
N ASP A 795 24.82 22.09 22.64
CA ASP A 795 25.18 21.44 23.92
C ASP A 795 26.26 20.36 23.75
N LEU A 796 26.31 19.67 22.61
CA LEU A 796 27.29 18.62 22.33
C LEU A 796 28.71 19.15 22.07
N ALA A 797 28.87 20.45 21.85
CA ALA A 797 30.19 21.08 21.75
C ALA A 797 30.78 21.41 23.13
N GLU A 798 29.99 21.42 24.20
CA GLU A 798 30.43 21.80 25.54
C GLU A 798 30.98 20.59 26.33
N PRO A 799 32.28 20.55 26.67
CA PRO A 799 32.88 19.38 27.32
C PRO A 799 32.24 19.02 28.67
N LEU A 800 31.87 20.01 29.49
CA LEU A 800 31.22 19.77 30.79
C LEU A 800 29.85 19.11 30.63
N PHE A 801 29.09 19.51 29.61
CA PHE A 801 27.81 18.89 29.29
C PHE A 801 28.01 17.45 28.80
N CYS A 802 28.96 17.23 27.89
CA CYS A 802 29.31 15.89 27.40
C CYS A 802 29.71 14.94 28.53
N ASP A 803 30.44 15.44 29.52
CA ASP A 803 30.86 14.65 30.70
C ASP A 803 29.67 14.22 31.55
N ALA A 804 28.75 15.15 31.82
CA ALA A 804 27.52 14.84 32.54
C ALA A 804 26.66 13.83 31.76
N LEU A 805 26.53 14.01 30.44
CA LEU A 805 25.76 13.12 29.57
C LEU A 805 26.33 11.71 29.54
N LEU A 806 27.64 11.55 29.31
CA LEU A 806 28.29 10.24 29.31
C LEU A 806 28.22 9.56 30.69
N GLY A 807 28.26 10.33 31.78
CA GLY A 807 28.04 9.83 33.14
C GLY A 807 26.65 9.23 33.32
N GLU A 808 25.59 9.99 33.00
CA GLU A 808 24.20 9.53 33.18
C GLU A 808 23.84 8.38 32.21
N ILE A 809 24.44 8.34 31.01
CA ILE A 809 24.34 7.20 30.09
C ILE A 809 25.01 5.96 30.69
N LYS A 810 26.22 6.10 31.26
CA LYS A 810 26.91 4.98 31.90
C LYS A 810 26.10 4.41 33.07
N ASP A 811 25.54 5.28 33.90
CA ASP A 811 24.68 4.86 35.02
C ASP A 811 23.41 4.14 34.53
N LEU A 812 22.84 4.55 33.38
CA LEU A 812 21.72 3.83 32.75
C LEU A 812 22.14 2.43 32.33
N THR A 813 23.23 2.33 31.57
CA THR A 813 23.77 1.07 31.05
C THR A 813 24.02 0.08 32.18
N LEU A 814 24.66 0.52 33.28
CA LEU A 814 24.92 -0.32 34.46
C LEU A 814 23.64 -0.77 35.18
N SER A 815 22.58 0.04 35.17
CA SER A 815 21.31 -0.32 35.83
C SER A 815 20.53 -1.42 35.08
N VAL A 816 20.76 -1.58 33.78
CA VAL A 816 20.00 -2.50 32.92
C VAL A 816 20.80 -3.69 32.40
N GLU A 817 22.11 -3.74 32.65
CA GLU A 817 23.03 -4.71 32.03
C GLU A 817 22.71 -6.19 32.28
N ALA A 818 21.97 -6.51 33.34
CA ALA A 818 21.58 -7.87 33.69
C ALA A 818 20.29 -8.36 32.99
N ASN A 819 19.64 -7.51 32.20
CA ASN A 819 18.32 -7.79 31.65
C ASN A 819 18.26 -7.56 30.13
N TRP A 820 18.33 -8.64 29.36
CA TRP A 820 18.24 -8.61 27.90
C TRP A 820 16.89 -8.12 27.34
N LEU A 821 15.87 -7.90 28.20
CA LEU A 821 14.63 -7.20 27.80
C LEU A 821 14.86 -5.70 27.54
N GLU A 822 15.99 -5.14 27.97
CA GLU A 822 16.34 -3.72 27.88
C GLU A 822 17.03 -3.37 26.54
N GLY A 823 16.69 -4.09 25.46
CA GLY A 823 17.25 -3.87 24.13
C GLY A 823 17.03 -2.43 23.62
N ALA A 824 15.81 -1.89 23.75
CA ALA A 824 15.51 -0.52 23.33
C ALA A 824 16.32 0.54 24.12
N THR A 825 16.60 0.26 25.40
CA THR A 825 17.48 1.09 26.23
C THR A 825 18.90 1.09 25.67
N MET A 826 19.46 -0.09 25.37
CA MET A 826 20.80 -0.22 24.77
C MET A 826 20.89 0.39 23.36
N ALA A 827 19.81 0.31 22.57
CA ALA A 827 19.71 0.97 21.27
C ALA A 827 19.74 2.49 21.41
N SER A 828 19.02 3.03 22.40
CA SER A 828 18.92 4.47 22.67
C SER A 828 20.26 5.04 23.13
N VAL A 829 20.96 4.38 24.06
CA VAL A 829 22.29 4.85 24.50
C VAL A 829 23.30 4.79 23.36
N SER A 830 23.27 3.75 22.52
CA SER A 830 24.14 3.64 21.35
C SER A 830 23.90 4.80 20.38
N PHE A 831 22.63 5.14 20.12
CA PHE A 831 22.25 6.29 19.29
C PHE A 831 22.79 7.63 19.82
N LEU A 832 22.64 7.88 21.12
CA LEU A 832 23.10 9.11 21.75
C LEU A 832 24.63 9.23 21.70
N ILE A 833 25.35 8.14 21.99
CA ILE A 833 26.81 8.14 21.97
C ILE A 833 27.34 8.30 20.53
N SER A 834 26.76 7.60 19.54
CA SER A 834 27.15 7.75 18.13
C SER A 834 26.93 9.18 17.64
N ARG A 835 25.83 9.82 18.03
CA ARG A 835 25.55 11.23 17.68
C ARG A 835 26.55 12.20 18.32
N LEU A 836 26.92 11.96 19.58
CA LEU A 836 27.93 12.74 20.29
C LEU A 836 29.30 12.62 19.60
N LEU A 837 29.71 11.41 19.21
CA LEU A 837 30.96 11.18 18.47
C LEU A 837 31.01 11.93 17.14
N ALA A 838 29.90 11.99 16.41
CA ALA A 838 29.81 12.71 15.14
C ALA A 838 29.82 14.25 15.31
N SER A 839 29.47 14.77 16.49
CA SER A 839 29.31 16.21 16.74
C SER A 839 30.46 16.83 17.54
N ASN A 840 31.33 16.01 18.15
CA ASN A 840 32.38 16.45 19.05
C ASN A 840 33.77 15.95 18.61
N GLN A 841 34.74 16.86 18.58
CA GLN A 841 36.12 16.62 18.16
C GLN A 841 37.12 16.61 19.32
N ASP A 842 36.67 16.79 20.56
CA ASP A 842 37.52 16.71 21.76
C ASP A 842 37.98 15.27 22.01
N THR A 843 39.29 15.08 22.13
CA THR A 843 39.89 13.75 22.24
C THR A 843 39.54 13.05 23.55
N GLY A 844 39.35 13.79 24.65
CA GLY A 844 39.02 13.22 25.96
C GLY A 844 37.56 12.77 26.05
N VAL A 845 36.64 13.56 25.47
CA VAL A 845 35.23 13.19 25.31
C VAL A 845 35.10 11.98 24.39
N ARG A 846 35.76 11.99 23.23
CA ARG A 846 35.74 10.86 22.28
C ARG A 846 36.27 9.56 22.88
N ALA A 847 37.41 9.60 23.56
CA ALA A 847 37.97 8.40 24.19
C ALA A 847 37.01 7.75 25.22
N ARG A 848 36.31 8.56 26.02
CA ARG A 848 35.29 8.08 26.96
C ARG A 848 34.06 7.53 26.26
N ALA A 849 33.57 8.23 25.24
CA ALA A 849 32.46 7.76 24.40
C ALA A 849 32.79 6.42 23.72
N HIS A 850 34.00 6.26 23.19
CA HIS A 850 34.49 5.00 22.64
C HIS A 850 34.51 3.88 23.68
N GLY A 851 35.04 4.17 24.87
CA GLY A 851 35.06 3.23 25.99
C GLY A 851 33.65 2.77 26.39
N LEU A 852 32.70 3.69 26.49
CA LEU A 852 31.32 3.38 26.84
C LEU A 852 30.60 2.56 25.75
N LEU A 853 30.82 2.84 24.46
CA LEU A 853 30.30 2.01 23.36
C LEU A 853 30.86 0.57 23.42
N ARG A 854 32.14 0.39 23.80
CA ARG A 854 32.72 -0.94 24.00
C ARG A 854 32.08 -1.66 25.20
N GLU A 855 31.79 -0.95 26.30
CA GLU A 855 31.04 -1.52 27.44
C GLU A 855 29.64 -1.98 27.00
N VAL A 856 28.89 -1.14 26.27
CA VAL A 856 27.57 -1.50 25.70
C VAL A 856 27.68 -2.74 24.81
N ARG A 857 28.64 -2.75 23.87
CA ARG A 857 28.90 -3.88 22.95
C ARG A 857 29.09 -5.19 23.69
N LYS A 858 29.97 -5.22 24.70
CA LYS A 858 30.27 -6.43 25.47
C LYS A 858 29.04 -6.97 26.17
N LYS A 859 28.22 -6.09 26.77
CA LYS A 859 26.98 -6.49 27.45
C LYS A 859 25.94 -7.00 26.47
N THR A 860 25.68 -6.28 25.38
CA THR A 860 24.74 -6.75 24.36
C THR A 860 25.18 -8.06 23.70
N PHE A 861 26.48 -8.27 23.50
CA PHE A 861 26.99 -9.54 22.96
C PHE A 861 26.79 -10.71 23.93
N SER A 862 26.97 -10.50 25.24
CA SER A 862 26.66 -11.53 26.23
C SER A 862 25.18 -11.95 26.19
N TRP A 863 24.27 -11.00 25.92
CA TRP A 863 22.85 -11.29 25.72
C TRP A 863 22.58 -12.06 24.43
N VAL A 864 23.31 -11.75 23.34
CA VAL A 864 23.26 -12.55 22.08
C VAL A 864 23.65 -13.99 22.37
N GLN A 865 24.72 -14.22 23.13
CA GLN A 865 25.18 -15.55 23.50
C GLN A 865 24.11 -16.30 24.34
N GLU A 866 23.56 -15.66 25.37
CA GLU A 866 22.48 -16.25 26.20
C GLU A 866 21.24 -16.60 25.37
N LEU A 867 20.77 -15.69 24.51
CA LEU A 867 19.61 -15.91 23.65
C LEU A 867 19.88 -16.99 22.60
N SER A 868 21.10 -17.08 22.06
CA SER A 868 21.47 -18.11 21.09
C SER A 868 21.37 -19.52 21.67
N LEU A 869 21.70 -19.69 22.95
CA LEU A 869 21.53 -20.97 23.66
C LEU A 869 20.05 -21.30 23.86
N LYS A 870 19.23 -20.31 24.28
CA LYS A 870 17.78 -20.51 24.46
C LYS A 870 17.06 -20.89 23.17
N VAL A 871 17.45 -20.29 22.04
CA VAL A 871 16.88 -20.63 20.71
C VAL A 871 17.22 -22.07 20.30
N ARG A 872 18.34 -22.65 20.78
CA ARG A 872 18.66 -24.07 20.57
C ARG A 872 17.78 -25.00 21.43
N GLU A 873 17.33 -24.54 22.59
CA GLU A 873 16.54 -25.34 23.55
C GLU A 873 15.04 -25.31 23.27
N VAL A 874 14.50 -24.14 22.89
CA VAL A 874 13.07 -23.91 22.72
C VAL A 874 12.79 -23.31 21.34
N GLU A 875 11.88 -23.93 20.59
CA GLU A 875 11.38 -23.38 19.34
C GLU A 875 10.37 -22.26 19.62
N ASP A 876 10.90 -21.04 19.79
CA ASP A 876 10.12 -19.83 20.04
C ASP A 876 10.56 -18.72 19.07
N GLU A 877 9.66 -18.34 18.16
CA GLU A 877 9.86 -17.27 17.19
C GLU A 877 10.03 -15.89 17.84
N GLU A 878 9.46 -15.67 19.03
CA GLU A 878 9.64 -14.43 19.78
C GLU A 878 11.08 -14.33 20.30
N ILE A 879 11.61 -15.40 20.91
CA ILE A 879 12.99 -15.43 21.40
C ILE A 879 13.98 -15.27 20.24
N ARG A 880 13.70 -15.91 19.09
CA ARG A 880 14.50 -15.77 17.87
C ARG A 880 14.46 -14.36 17.30
N GLY A 881 13.28 -13.74 17.25
CA GLY A 881 13.13 -12.33 16.88
C GLY A 881 13.94 -11.41 17.78
N ARG A 882 13.98 -11.68 19.08
CA ARG A 882 14.80 -10.94 20.05
C ARG A 882 16.29 -11.17 19.87
N LEU A 883 16.73 -12.39 19.57
CA LEU A 883 18.14 -12.68 19.24
C LEU A 883 18.61 -11.82 18.06
N ARG A 884 17.81 -11.76 16.99
CA ARG A 884 18.07 -10.89 15.83
C ARG A 884 18.19 -9.43 16.24
N ASP A 885 17.23 -8.92 17.01
CA ASP A 885 17.16 -7.50 17.35
C ASP A 885 18.32 -7.08 18.28
N ILE A 886 18.65 -7.90 19.29
CA ILE A 886 19.80 -7.66 20.17
C ILE A 886 21.14 -7.78 19.43
N ALA A 887 21.27 -8.72 18.49
CA ALA A 887 22.45 -8.82 17.63
C ALA A 887 22.61 -7.57 16.74
N ALA A 888 21.51 -7.04 16.20
CA ALA A 888 21.53 -5.79 15.43
C ALA A 888 21.89 -4.58 16.32
N ILE A 889 21.37 -4.52 17.56
CA ILE A 889 21.74 -3.47 18.53
C ILE A 889 23.22 -3.56 18.90
N CYS A 890 23.74 -4.76 19.16
CA CYS A 890 25.16 -4.97 19.43
C CYS A 890 26.03 -4.44 18.27
N ARG A 891 25.64 -4.76 17.04
CA ARG A 891 26.32 -4.27 15.83
C ARG A 891 26.19 -2.77 15.63
N SER A 892 25.08 -2.16 16.05
CA SER A 892 24.90 -0.70 15.99
C SER A 892 25.95 0.10 16.76
N THR A 893 26.66 -0.52 17.71
CA THR A 893 27.82 0.09 18.40
C THR A 893 29.01 0.39 17.48
N PHE A 894 29.03 -0.18 16.27
CA PHE A 894 29.98 0.12 15.21
C PHE A 894 29.42 1.12 14.18
N ASP A 895 28.13 1.46 14.23
CA ASP A 895 27.48 2.39 13.29
C ASP A 895 27.74 3.85 13.66
N VAL A 896 29.00 4.23 13.50
CA VAL A 896 29.56 5.58 13.63
C VAL A 896 30.13 6.03 12.27
N ASP A 897 30.67 7.25 12.22
CA ASP A 897 31.46 7.75 11.08
C ASP A 897 32.73 6.90 10.84
N LEU A 898 33.33 7.01 9.66
CA LEU A 898 34.39 6.11 9.20
C LEU A 898 35.64 6.16 10.08
N GLU A 899 36.00 7.34 10.58
CA GLU A 899 37.15 7.52 11.47
C GLU A 899 36.90 6.80 12.80
N ASN A 900 35.76 7.09 13.45
CA ASN A 900 35.37 6.44 14.70
C ASN A 900 35.17 4.92 14.54
N MET A 901 34.74 4.45 13.36
CA MET A 901 34.56 3.03 13.08
C MET A 901 35.90 2.28 13.07
N ARG A 902 36.96 2.88 12.50
CA ARG A 902 38.31 2.29 12.51
C ARG A 902 38.85 2.14 13.94
N GLU A 903 38.52 3.08 14.82
CA GLU A 903 38.88 2.98 16.25
C GLU A 903 38.03 1.93 17.00
N GLN A 904 36.75 1.79 16.64
CA GLN A 904 35.86 0.79 17.23
C GLN A 904 36.17 -0.64 16.79
N LEU A 905 36.66 -0.83 15.55
CA LEU A 905 37.04 -2.12 14.96
C LEU A 905 38.58 -2.28 14.96
N SER A 906 39.14 -2.28 16.17
CA SER A 906 40.59 -2.24 16.39
C SER A 906 41.20 -3.58 16.83
N SER A 907 40.39 -4.45 17.44
CA SER A 907 40.84 -5.73 18.00
C SER A 907 40.20 -6.95 17.32
N GLN A 908 40.78 -8.13 17.53
CA GLN A 908 40.21 -9.40 17.04
C GLN A 908 38.90 -9.76 17.77
N GLU A 909 38.74 -9.33 19.04
CA GLU A 909 37.47 -9.44 19.78
C GLU A 909 36.36 -8.63 19.08
N ASP A 910 36.69 -7.45 18.54
CA ASP A 910 35.72 -6.63 17.81
C ASP A 910 35.27 -7.30 16.50
N VAL A 911 36.21 -7.92 15.77
CA VAL A 911 35.91 -8.70 14.56
C VAL A 911 35.05 -9.91 14.90
N GLU A 912 35.38 -10.63 15.98
CA GLU A 912 34.59 -11.76 16.46
C GLU A 912 33.14 -11.36 16.72
N ILE A 913 32.91 -10.32 17.52
CA ILE A 913 31.57 -9.83 17.87
C ILE A 913 30.81 -9.39 16.62
N LEU A 914 31.45 -8.59 15.75
CA LEU A 914 30.82 -8.06 14.54
C LEU A 914 30.37 -9.20 13.62
N VAL A 915 31.23 -10.20 13.37
CA VAL A 915 30.95 -11.34 12.49
C VAL A 915 29.95 -12.30 13.12
N SER A 916 30.07 -12.65 14.40
CA SER A 916 29.10 -13.53 15.07
C SER A 916 27.70 -12.94 15.02
N CYS A 917 27.54 -11.66 15.34
CA CYS A 917 26.24 -11.00 15.26
C CYS A 917 25.73 -10.93 13.82
N ALA A 918 26.60 -10.79 12.80
CA ALA A 918 26.19 -10.82 11.39
C ALA A 918 25.53 -12.15 11.03
N ILE A 919 26.18 -13.25 11.41
CA ILE A 919 25.71 -14.60 11.13
C ILE A 919 24.40 -14.85 11.90
N PHE A 920 24.32 -14.46 13.18
CA PHE A 920 23.08 -14.62 13.96
C PHE A 920 21.91 -13.82 13.38
N ILE A 921 22.13 -12.61 12.86
CA ILE A 921 21.08 -11.84 12.18
C ILE A 921 20.64 -12.55 10.91
N HIS A 922 21.59 -13.03 10.09
CA HIS A 922 21.30 -13.77 8.87
C HIS A 922 20.46 -15.02 9.16
N ASP A 923 20.93 -15.88 10.07
CA ASP A 923 20.29 -17.15 10.44
C ASP A 923 18.93 -16.95 11.12
N SER A 924 18.74 -15.82 11.81
CA SER A 924 17.49 -15.48 12.50
C SER A 924 16.48 -14.74 11.61
N THR A 925 16.88 -14.33 10.40
CA THR A 925 16.00 -13.65 9.44
C THR A 925 15.38 -14.67 8.48
N LEU A 926 14.15 -15.11 8.77
CA LEU A 926 13.40 -16.07 7.94
C LEU A 926 13.24 -15.61 6.48
N ALA A 927 13.18 -16.58 5.54
CA ALA A 927 12.97 -16.37 4.10
C ALA A 927 11.63 -15.69 3.72
N VAL A 928 10.71 -15.51 4.68
CA VAL A 928 9.41 -14.86 4.47
C VAL A 928 9.39 -13.56 5.28
N LEU A 929 9.71 -12.44 4.62
CA LEU A 929 9.75 -11.08 5.19
C LEU A 929 8.36 -10.55 5.65
N THR A 930 7.27 -11.30 5.43
CA THR A 930 5.92 -10.88 5.82
C THR A 930 5.67 -11.23 7.28
N GLY A 931 5.82 -10.26 8.18
CA GLY A 931 5.48 -10.42 9.61
C GLY A 931 6.48 -9.82 10.61
N ILE A 932 7.64 -9.33 10.16
CA ILE A 932 8.62 -8.68 11.04
C ILE A 932 8.05 -7.36 11.59
N PRO A 933 8.06 -7.14 12.92
CA PRO A 933 7.66 -5.88 13.55
C PRO A 933 8.37 -4.68 12.93
N ALA A 934 7.72 -3.51 12.95
CA ALA A 934 8.25 -2.31 12.30
C ALA A 934 9.62 -1.90 12.88
N GLU A 935 9.78 -2.06 14.20
CA GLU A 935 10.98 -1.69 14.95
C GLU A 935 12.16 -2.61 14.59
N SER A 936 11.92 -3.92 14.55
CA SER A 936 12.91 -4.91 14.12
C SER A 936 13.34 -4.69 12.66
N ARG A 937 12.42 -4.22 11.80
CA ARG A 937 12.74 -3.88 10.41
C ARG A 937 13.70 -2.69 10.33
N LEU A 938 13.48 -1.64 11.12
CA LEU A 938 14.39 -0.49 11.19
C LEU A 938 15.80 -0.91 11.65
N LEU A 939 15.90 -1.76 12.68
CA LEU A 939 17.18 -2.31 13.13
C LEU A 939 17.89 -3.09 12.02
N HIS A 940 17.16 -3.93 11.29
CA HIS A 940 17.72 -4.68 10.17
C HIS A 940 18.18 -3.77 9.02
N GLU A 941 17.45 -2.71 8.68
CA GLU A 941 17.91 -1.75 7.64
C GLU A 941 19.20 -1.01 8.05
N ARG A 942 19.28 -0.58 9.31
CA ARG A 942 20.50 0.05 9.88
C ARG A 942 21.69 -0.91 9.80
N ASP A 943 21.48 -2.15 10.22
CA ASP A 943 22.49 -3.21 10.14
C ASP A 943 22.97 -3.44 8.70
N ARG A 944 22.04 -3.50 7.74
CA ARG A 944 22.39 -3.54 6.31
C ARG A 944 23.28 -2.38 5.90
N ARG A 945 23.02 -1.14 6.36
CA ARG A 945 23.87 0.02 6.00
C ARG A 945 25.26 -0.11 6.61
N LEU A 946 25.34 -0.55 7.86
CA LEU A 946 26.59 -0.80 8.56
C LEU A 946 27.47 -1.80 7.79
N PHE A 947 26.90 -2.87 7.25
CA PHE A 947 27.66 -3.87 6.46
C PHE A 947 28.44 -3.23 5.30
N MET A 948 27.79 -2.38 4.51
CA MET A 948 28.47 -1.72 3.39
C MET A 948 29.51 -0.69 3.85
N ALA A 949 29.21 0.05 4.92
CA ALA A 949 30.15 1.03 5.47
C ALA A 949 31.40 0.35 6.07
N SER A 950 31.23 -0.84 6.64
CA SER A 950 32.31 -1.61 7.26
C SER A 950 33.05 -2.54 6.30
N GLU A 951 32.53 -2.80 5.09
CA GLU A 951 33.10 -3.76 4.12
C GLU A 951 34.61 -3.62 3.96
N GLY A 952 35.10 -2.41 3.66
CA GLY A 952 36.52 -2.17 3.46
C GLY A 952 37.35 -2.40 4.72
N ILE A 953 36.90 -1.85 5.86
CA ILE A 953 37.64 -1.94 7.14
C ILE A 953 37.67 -3.39 7.63
N LEU A 954 36.54 -4.11 7.55
CA LEU A 954 36.43 -5.49 7.97
C LEU A 954 37.23 -6.43 7.04
N ALA A 955 37.21 -6.20 5.73
CA ALA A 955 38.04 -6.95 4.78
C ALA A 955 39.53 -6.80 5.11
N ASP A 956 40.01 -5.57 5.31
CA ASP A 956 41.41 -5.31 5.69
C ASP A 956 41.78 -6.06 6.98
N ARG A 957 40.90 -6.06 8.00
CA ARG A 957 41.13 -6.75 9.28
C ARG A 957 41.18 -8.27 9.17
N ILE A 958 40.33 -8.87 8.34
CA ILE A 958 40.29 -10.33 8.13
C ILE A 958 41.54 -10.79 7.37
N GLU A 959 41.99 -10.01 6.38
CA GLU A 959 43.21 -10.27 5.63
C GLU A 959 44.47 -10.11 6.50
N GLU A 960 44.49 -9.12 7.40
CA GLU A 960 45.55 -8.95 8.40
C GLU A 960 45.62 -10.14 9.37
N CYS A 961 44.48 -10.61 9.89
CA CYS A 961 44.43 -11.73 10.82
C CYS A 961 43.08 -12.45 10.79
N SER A 962 43.13 -13.76 10.54
CA SER A 962 41.95 -14.63 10.49
C SER A 962 41.39 -15.04 11.85
N GLU A 963 42.00 -14.68 12.98
CA GLU A 963 41.60 -15.25 14.28
C GLU A 963 40.23 -14.75 14.75
N GLY A 964 39.90 -13.47 14.54
CA GLY A 964 38.58 -12.93 14.91
C GLY A 964 37.43 -13.62 14.16
N ILE A 965 37.56 -13.81 12.84
CA ILE A 965 36.55 -14.53 12.04
C ILE A 965 36.51 -16.03 12.41
N ASN A 966 37.66 -16.64 12.72
CA ASN A 966 37.69 -18.03 13.18
C ASN A 966 36.93 -18.20 14.50
N SER A 967 37.18 -17.32 15.48
CA SER A 967 36.45 -17.32 16.76
C SER A 967 34.95 -17.11 16.56
N ALA A 968 34.57 -16.19 15.67
CA ALA A 968 33.16 -15.95 15.38
C ALA A 968 32.45 -17.19 14.84
N ILE A 969 33.10 -17.89 13.91
CA ILE A 969 32.54 -19.10 13.29
C ILE A 969 32.54 -20.26 14.27
N ARG A 970 33.57 -20.43 15.12
CA ARG A 970 33.53 -21.42 16.22
C ARG A 970 32.34 -21.18 17.15
N GLY A 971 32.02 -19.92 17.45
CA GLY A 971 30.89 -19.55 18.30
C GLY A 971 29.51 -19.87 17.69
N VAL A 972 29.41 -19.94 16.36
CA VAL A 972 28.18 -20.30 15.66
C VAL A 972 28.16 -21.80 15.31
N TRP A 973 29.28 -22.36 14.89
CA TRP A 973 29.43 -23.73 14.44
C TRP A 973 30.47 -24.46 15.30
N ASP A 974 29.97 -25.20 16.31
CA ASP A 974 30.80 -25.91 17.30
C ASP A 974 31.78 -26.94 16.67
N GLY A 975 31.46 -27.44 15.46
CA GLY A 975 32.29 -28.39 14.71
C GLY A 975 33.35 -27.75 13.80
N TYR A 976 33.43 -26.42 13.70
CA TYR A 976 34.37 -25.72 12.85
C TYR A 976 35.80 -25.81 13.38
N GLN A 977 36.71 -26.37 12.56
CA GLN A 977 38.15 -26.37 12.84
C GLN A 977 38.88 -25.66 11.68
N PRO A 978 39.61 -24.55 11.95
CA PRO A 978 40.28 -23.81 10.89
C PRO A 978 41.47 -24.61 10.34
N GLY A 979 41.47 -24.87 9.02
CA GLY A 979 42.55 -25.58 8.33
C GLY A 979 43.46 -24.67 7.48
N SER A 980 42.95 -23.51 7.04
CA SER A 980 43.68 -22.51 6.26
C SER A 980 43.25 -21.08 6.60
N GLN A 981 44.05 -20.10 6.19
CA GLN A 981 43.70 -18.68 6.35
C GLN A 981 42.55 -18.27 5.42
N TRP A 982 41.74 -17.32 5.87
CA TRP A 982 40.67 -16.74 5.06
C TRP A 982 41.26 -15.90 3.92
N ARG A 983 40.70 -16.06 2.72
CA ARG A 983 41.11 -15.32 1.52
C ARG A 983 39.91 -14.67 0.85
N ARG A 984 40.07 -13.44 0.40
CA ARG A 984 39.06 -12.71 -0.38
C ARG A 984 39.00 -13.25 -1.81
N LEU A 985 37.80 -13.44 -2.36
CA LEU A 985 37.62 -13.83 -3.76
C LEU A 985 37.91 -12.66 -4.70
N GLU A 986 38.31 -12.97 -5.94
CA GLU A 986 38.57 -11.96 -6.97
C GLU A 986 37.29 -11.21 -7.38
N HIS A 987 37.45 -9.96 -7.80
CA HIS A 987 36.36 -9.14 -8.32
C HIS A 987 35.68 -9.84 -9.53
N PRO A 988 34.33 -9.90 -9.63
CA PRO A 988 33.31 -9.13 -8.88
C PRO A 988 32.85 -9.74 -7.54
N ASN A 989 33.42 -10.88 -7.14
CA ASN A 989 33.01 -11.61 -5.93
C ASN A 989 33.74 -11.18 -4.66
N SER A 990 34.37 -10.01 -4.67
CA SER A 990 35.17 -9.47 -3.56
C SER A 990 34.42 -9.28 -2.23
N ARG A 991 33.10 -9.47 -2.21
CA ARG A 991 32.27 -9.54 -1.00
C ARG A 991 32.37 -10.88 -0.25
N TRP A 992 32.94 -11.91 -0.87
CA TRP A 992 33.06 -13.26 -0.31
C TRP A 992 34.49 -13.54 0.15
N PHE A 993 34.59 -14.15 1.32
CA PHE A 993 35.81 -14.73 1.88
C PHE A 993 35.67 -16.26 1.87
N THR A 994 36.77 -16.99 1.62
CA THR A 994 36.80 -18.45 1.61
C THR A 994 37.94 -19.01 2.47
N CYS A 995 37.72 -20.17 3.09
CA CYS A 995 38.75 -20.98 3.77
C CYS A 995 38.43 -22.47 3.68
N GLN A 996 39.41 -23.31 4.00
CA GLN A 996 39.29 -24.77 4.17
C GLN A 996 39.34 -25.14 5.66
N THR A 997 38.49 -26.06 6.10
CA THR A 997 38.54 -26.66 7.44
C THR A 997 39.67 -27.70 7.58
N ALA A 998 40.04 -28.07 8.81
CA ALA A 998 41.00 -29.14 9.04
C ALA A 998 40.37 -30.53 8.79
N GLY A 999 41.04 -31.41 8.05
CA GLY A 999 40.63 -32.81 7.89
C GLY A 999 41.08 -33.67 9.08
N THR A 1000 40.19 -34.50 9.63
CA THR A 1000 40.49 -35.50 10.68
C THR A 1000 40.22 -36.91 10.18
N GLU A 1001 40.76 -37.96 10.82
CA GLU A 1001 40.43 -39.35 10.47
C GLU A 1001 38.90 -39.57 10.50
N GLY A 1002 38.31 -39.95 9.36
CA GLY A 1002 36.87 -40.12 9.20
C GLY A 1002 36.05 -38.87 8.82
N ARG A 1003 36.64 -37.66 8.76
CA ARG A 1003 35.95 -36.42 8.34
C ARG A 1003 36.73 -35.67 7.25
N ARG A 1004 36.04 -35.29 6.17
CA ARG A 1004 36.61 -34.54 5.04
C ARG A 1004 36.84 -33.06 5.39
N SER A 1005 37.89 -32.47 4.81
CA SER A 1005 38.05 -31.00 4.73
C SER A 1005 36.86 -30.41 3.96
N GLN A 1006 36.33 -29.29 4.43
CA GLN A 1006 35.20 -28.59 3.82
C GLN A 1006 35.60 -27.16 3.45
N GLU A 1007 35.14 -26.69 2.30
CA GLU A 1007 35.28 -25.31 1.85
C GLU A 1007 34.19 -24.43 2.47
N VAL A 1008 34.58 -23.37 3.18
CA VAL A 1008 33.67 -22.46 3.89
C VAL A 1008 33.74 -21.07 3.28
N HIS A 1009 32.59 -20.48 2.98
CA HIS A 1009 32.46 -19.14 2.43
C HIS A 1009 31.70 -18.22 3.39
N PHE A 1010 32.17 -17.00 3.57
CA PHE A 1010 31.50 -15.96 4.35
C PHE A 1010 31.27 -14.71 3.50
N ASN A 1011 30.05 -14.18 3.50
CA ASN A 1011 29.68 -12.97 2.78
C ASN A 1011 29.67 -11.75 3.71
N LEU A 1012 30.48 -10.75 3.39
CA LEU A 1012 30.58 -9.52 4.16
C LEU A 1012 29.33 -8.62 4.11
N LEU A 1013 28.47 -8.77 3.11
CA LEU A 1013 27.34 -7.84 2.89
C LEU A 1013 26.01 -8.28 3.51
N ASP A 1014 25.84 -9.58 3.76
CA ASP A 1014 24.60 -10.14 4.30
C ASP A 1014 24.81 -11.11 5.47
N GLY A 1015 26.06 -11.39 5.86
CA GLY A 1015 26.40 -12.31 6.94
C GLY A 1015 26.20 -13.79 6.59
N ALA A 1016 25.96 -14.13 5.32
CA ALA A 1016 25.75 -15.51 4.90
C ALA A 1016 27.01 -16.35 5.12
N LEU A 1017 26.85 -17.46 5.82
CA LEU A 1017 27.89 -18.47 6.02
C LEU A 1017 27.48 -19.74 5.25
N LEU A 1018 28.32 -20.14 4.29
CA LEU A 1018 28.12 -21.33 3.47
C LEU A 1018 29.23 -22.34 3.72
N ALA A 1019 28.92 -23.64 3.70
CA ALA A 1019 29.89 -24.72 3.65
C ALA A 1019 29.60 -25.62 2.43
N GLU A 1020 30.62 -25.93 1.63
CA GLU A 1020 30.51 -26.63 0.34
C GLU A 1020 29.48 -25.95 -0.59
N GLY A 1021 29.44 -24.62 -0.59
CA GLY A 1021 28.49 -23.82 -1.39
C GLY A 1021 27.03 -23.89 -0.95
N LYS A 1022 26.71 -24.59 0.14
CA LYS A 1022 25.37 -24.68 0.72
C LYS A 1022 25.29 -23.81 1.98
N PRO A 1023 24.19 -23.06 2.21
CA PRO A 1023 24.03 -22.31 3.44
C PRO A 1023 24.00 -23.22 4.66
N LEU A 1024 24.19 -22.65 5.84
CA LEU A 1024 23.76 -23.30 7.08
C LEU A 1024 22.22 -23.32 7.07
N VAL A 1025 21.64 -24.38 6.50
CA VAL A 1025 20.21 -24.43 6.18
C VAL A 1025 19.40 -24.93 7.38
N ARG A 1026 18.24 -24.31 7.61
CA ARG A 1026 17.12 -24.95 8.32
C ARG A 1026 16.46 -25.95 7.38
N PHE A 1027 16.66 -27.25 7.62
CA PHE A 1027 15.96 -28.25 6.83
C PHE A 1027 14.55 -28.42 7.41
N PHE A 1028 13.54 -28.00 6.63
CA PHE A 1028 12.16 -28.39 6.89
C PHE A 1028 12.03 -29.87 6.56
N ILE A 1029 12.28 -30.72 7.54
CA ILE A 1029 11.85 -32.09 7.45
C ILE A 1029 10.41 -32.10 7.92
N HIS A 1030 9.50 -32.39 7.00
CA HIS A 1030 8.26 -33.00 7.44
C HIS A 1030 8.64 -34.28 8.17
N ILE A 1031 8.67 -34.24 9.50
CA ILE A 1031 8.68 -35.45 10.33
C ILE A 1031 7.44 -36.32 9.99
N ALA A 1032 6.51 -35.86 9.14
CA ALA A 1032 5.45 -36.67 8.53
C ALA A 1032 5.93 -37.96 7.84
N SER A 1033 7.23 -38.13 7.52
CA SER A 1033 7.77 -39.43 7.08
C SER A 1033 8.28 -40.33 8.23
N LEU A 1034 8.43 -39.78 9.43
CA LEU A 1034 8.92 -40.41 10.65
C LEU A 1034 7.82 -40.59 11.72
N ALA A 1035 6.73 -39.82 11.70
CA ALA A 1035 5.59 -39.98 12.58
C ALA A 1035 4.36 -39.28 12.00
N ASP A 1036 3.23 -39.98 11.98
CA ASP A 1036 1.89 -39.44 11.74
C ASP A 1036 1.41 -38.59 12.95
N THR A 1037 2.28 -37.69 13.42
CA THR A 1037 1.97 -36.67 14.41
C THR A 1037 2.17 -35.30 13.78
N SER A 1038 1.17 -34.45 13.92
CA SER A 1038 1.10 -33.09 13.35
C SER A 1038 2.06 -32.08 14.01
N GLU A 1039 3.20 -32.51 14.54
CA GLU A 1039 4.22 -31.62 15.11
C GLU A 1039 5.33 -31.37 14.07
N GLN A 1040 5.28 -30.19 13.46
CA GLN A 1040 6.40 -29.65 12.68
C GLN A 1040 7.49 -29.22 13.68
N ARG A 1041 8.67 -29.85 13.61
CA ARG A 1041 9.88 -29.32 14.26
C ARG A 1041 10.91 -28.98 13.20
N ILE A 1042 11.44 -27.77 13.26
CA ILE A 1042 12.51 -27.31 12.37
C ILE A 1042 13.85 -27.76 12.96
N LEU A 1043 14.64 -28.52 12.20
CA LEU A 1043 15.99 -28.91 12.60
C LEU A 1043 17.02 -28.00 11.93
N ASP A 1044 17.89 -27.41 12.73
CA ASP A 1044 19.08 -26.73 12.25
C ASP A 1044 20.08 -27.79 11.76
N VAL A 1045 20.40 -27.79 10.47
CA VAL A 1045 21.34 -28.73 9.87
C VAL A 1045 22.54 -28.03 9.25
N LEU A 1046 23.65 -28.74 9.21
CA LEU A 1046 24.93 -28.38 8.64
C LEU A 1046 25.22 -29.29 7.45
N PRO A 1047 26.00 -28.87 6.45
CA PRO A 1047 26.46 -29.77 5.39
C PRO A 1047 27.23 -30.98 5.97
N GLY A 1048 26.82 -32.18 5.56
CA GLY A 1048 27.27 -33.43 6.16
C GLY A 1048 28.75 -33.74 5.93
N SER A 1049 29.42 -34.25 6.97
CA SER A 1049 30.82 -34.67 6.93
C SER A 1049 31.03 -36.14 6.56
N ILE A 1050 29.96 -36.96 6.56
CA ILE A 1050 30.02 -38.40 6.26
C ILE A 1050 29.72 -38.69 4.78
N PRO A 1051 30.36 -39.70 4.15
CA PRO A 1051 30.16 -40.03 2.74
C PRO A 1051 28.71 -40.38 2.40
N GLY A 1052 28.20 -39.82 1.30
CA GLY A 1052 26.85 -40.09 0.80
C GLY A 1052 25.71 -39.39 1.57
N MET A 1053 26.02 -38.55 2.58
CA MET A 1053 25.06 -37.68 3.24
C MET A 1053 25.25 -36.20 2.92
N GLU A 1054 24.15 -35.47 2.73
CA GLU A 1054 24.19 -34.05 2.34
C GLU A 1054 24.17 -33.11 3.55
N TYR A 1055 23.45 -33.47 4.61
CA TYR A 1055 23.26 -32.65 5.80
C TYR A 1055 23.42 -33.45 7.09
N THR A 1056 23.61 -32.78 8.21
CA THR A 1056 23.85 -33.34 9.55
C THR A 1056 23.32 -32.36 10.60
N THR A 1057 22.72 -32.82 11.69
CA THR A 1057 22.18 -31.93 12.73
C THR A 1057 23.27 -31.06 13.37
N ARG A 1058 22.96 -29.80 13.68
CA ARG A 1058 23.89 -28.84 14.32
C ARG A 1058 24.33 -29.28 15.74
N GLY A 1059 23.51 -30.08 16.42
CA GLY A 1059 23.81 -30.72 17.70
C GLY A 1059 23.18 -32.12 17.80
N LEU A 1060 23.31 -32.74 18.98
CA LEU A 1060 22.75 -34.06 19.27
C LEU A 1060 21.26 -33.97 19.63
N ILE A 1061 20.45 -34.89 19.09
CA ILE A 1061 19.04 -35.07 19.44
C ILE A 1061 18.93 -36.29 20.36
N LEU A 1062 18.69 -36.10 21.66
CA LEU A 1062 18.59 -37.21 22.64
C LEU A 1062 19.81 -38.17 22.57
N ASP A 1063 21.00 -37.58 22.47
CA ASP A 1063 22.30 -38.24 22.28
C ASP A 1063 22.53 -38.90 20.91
N TRP A 1064 21.69 -38.61 19.91
CA TRP A 1064 21.87 -39.07 18.52
C TRP A 1064 22.35 -37.95 17.62
N GLN A 1065 23.35 -38.24 16.77
CA GLN A 1065 23.70 -37.38 15.65
C GLN A 1065 22.91 -37.85 14.41
N VAL A 1066 22.17 -36.96 13.74
CA VAL A 1066 21.30 -37.35 12.61
C VAL A 1066 21.80 -36.75 11.31
N HIS A 1067 21.83 -37.55 10.25
CA HIS A 1067 22.35 -37.22 8.93
C HIS A 1067 21.26 -37.41 7.88
N PHE A 1068 21.24 -36.52 6.89
CA PHE A 1068 20.19 -36.47 5.86
C PHE A 1068 20.78 -36.39 4.46
N ALA A 1069 20.12 -37.03 3.48
CA ALA A 1069 20.41 -36.84 2.06
C ALA A 1069 19.16 -37.02 1.21
N MET A 1070 19.06 -36.28 0.11
CA MET A 1070 18.12 -36.61 -0.95
C MET A 1070 18.83 -37.44 -2.02
N LYS A 1071 18.39 -38.69 -2.25
CA LYS A 1071 18.86 -39.53 -3.37
C LYS A 1071 17.67 -39.95 -4.22
N ASP A 1072 17.76 -39.72 -5.54
CA ASP A 1072 16.71 -40.05 -6.52
C ASP A 1072 15.31 -39.51 -6.17
N GLY A 1073 15.23 -38.39 -5.43
CA GLY A 1073 13.97 -37.80 -4.98
C GLY A 1073 13.43 -38.36 -3.65
N GLU A 1074 14.13 -39.27 -2.98
CA GLU A 1074 13.77 -39.83 -1.68
C GLU A 1074 14.71 -39.34 -0.56
N LEU A 1075 14.14 -39.03 0.62
CA LEU A 1075 14.88 -38.62 1.81
C LEU A 1075 15.48 -39.85 2.51
N GLN A 1076 16.80 -39.94 2.56
CA GLN A 1076 17.55 -40.88 3.38
C GLN A 1076 17.89 -40.24 4.72
N ILE A 1077 17.62 -40.95 5.81
CA ILE A 1077 17.94 -40.53 7.18
C ILE A 1077 18.82 -41.59 7.81
N LYS A 1078 20.01 -41.20 8.28
CA LYS A 1078 20.85 -42.04 9.15
C LYS A 1078 21.00 -41.40 10.52
N ALA A 1079 21.06 -42.22 11.56
CA ALA A 1079 21.31 -41.78 12.92
C ALA A 1079 22.50 -42.54 13.50
N GLU A 1080 23.38 -41.82 14.19
CA GLU A 1080 24.59 -42.35 14.82
C GLU A 1080 24.48 -42.18 16.33
N LYS A 1081 24.78 -43.25 17.07
CA LYS A 1081 24.91 -43.26 18.53
C LYS A 1081 25.91 -44.32 18.97
N ASP A 1082 26.84 -43.97 19.85
CA ASP A 1082 27.87 -44.87 20.38
C ASP A 1082 28.62 -45.66 19.28
N ASP A 1083 29.03 -44.98 18.19
CA ASP A 1083 29.67 -45.56 16.99
C ASP A 1083 28.82 -46.60 16.20
N HIS A 1084 27.50 -46.68 16.47
CA HIS A 1084 26.56 -47.52 15.72
C HIS A 1084 25.70 -46.68 14.79
N LEU A 1085 25.66 -47.06 13.52
CA LEU A 1085 24.93 -46.35 12.47
C LEU A 1085 23.63 -47.08 12.10
N PHE A 1086 22.53 -46.34 12.13
CA PHE A 1086 21.19 -46.81 11.82
C PHE A 1086 20.66 -46.07 10.59
N GLU A 1087 19.92 -46.75 9.74
CA GLU A 1087 19.22 -46.17 8.59
C GLU A 1087 17.72 -46.31 8.76
N LEU A 1088 16.97 -45.22 8.58
CA LEU A 1088 15.52 -45.26 8.64
C LEU A 1088 14.95 -45.81 7.33
N ILE A 1089 14.07 -46.81 7.43
CA ILE A 1089 13.31 -47.32 6.29
C ILE A 1089 11.97 -46.57 6.19
N PRO A 1090 11.65 -45.92 5.06
CA PRO A 1090 10.34 -45.29 4.86
C PRO A 1090 9.21 -46.31 4.90
N HIS A 1091 8.08 -45.95 5.52
CA HIS A 1091 6.95 -46.86 5.70
C HIS A 1091 6.40 -47.41 4.37
N GLN A 1092 6.41 -46.60 3.30
CA GLN A 1092 5.94 -47.03 1.97
C GLN A 1092 6.77 -48.16 1.37
N LYS A 1093 8.06 -48.28 1.76
CA LYS A 1093 8.93 -49.37 1.31
C LYS A 1093 8.60 -50.70 1.99
N LEU A 1094 7.83 -50.66 3.09
CA LEU A 1094 7.39 -51.81 3.85
C LEU A 1094 5.89 -52.11 3.66
N GLU A 1095 5.16 -51.25 2.96
CA GLU A 1095 3.78 -51.50 2.52
C GLU A 1095 3.73 -52.72 1.59
N GLY A 1096 2.67 -53.51 1.69
CA GLY A 1096 2.54 -54.78 0.96
C GLY A 1096 3.29 -55.95 1.62
N ASP A 1097 4.37 -55.67 2.35
CA ASP A 1097 5.22 -56.70 2.97
C ASP A 1097 4.99 -56.90 4.47
N ILE A 1098 4.56 -55.87 5.20
CA ILE A 1098 4.27 -55.91 6.64
C ILE A 1098 2.80 -55.50 6.89
N PRO A 1099 2.10 -56.10 7.87
CA PRO A 1099 0.73 -55.70 8.19
C PRO A 1099 0.60 -54.20 8.50
N ALA A 1100 -0.43 -53.57 7.92
CA ALA A 1100 -0.68 -52.14 8.06
C ALA A 1100 -0.60 -51.60 9.51
N PRO A 1101 -1.06 -52.30 10.57
CA PRO A 1101 -0.93 -51.80 11.96
C PRO A 1101 0.51 -51.72 12.51
N LEU A 1102 1.47 -52.39 11.87
CA LEU A 1102 2.89 -52.37 12.24
C LEU A 1102 3.72 -51.45 11.31
N VAL A 1103 3.08 -50.92 10.27
CA VAL A 1103 3.63 -49.91 9.37
C VAL A 1103 3.07 -48.54 9.75
N GLN A 1104 1.75 -48.44 9.88
CA GLN A 1104 1.03 -47.28 10.36
C GLN A 1104 1.26 -47.11 11.87
N GLY A 1105 1.67 -45.91 12.30
CA GLY A 1105 1.90 -45.63 13.72
C GLY A 1105 3.22 -46.18 14.28
N HIS A 1106 4.19 -46.58 13.44
CA HIS A 1106 5.53 -47.02 13.88
C HIS A 1106 6.66 -46.48 12.97
N THR A 1107 7.89 -46.43 13.50
CA THR A 1107 9.15 -46.17 12.78
C THR A 1107 9.97 -47.44 12.63
N HIS A 1108 10.74 -47.55 11.54
CA HIS A 1108 11.49 -48.75 11.19
C HIS A 1108 12.97 -48.43 11.05
N TRP A 1109 13.75 -48.73 12.08
CA TRP A 1109 15.20 -48.48 12.10
C TRP A 1109 15.95 -49.75 11.71
N LEU A 1110 16.67 -49.69 10.60
CA LEU A 1110 17.61 -50.72 10.18
C LEU A 1110 18.96 -50.46 10.83
N SER A 1111 19.41 -51.40 11.66
CA SER A 1111 20.76 -51.37 12.19
C SER A 1111 21.73 -51.99 11.19
N LEU A 1112 22.71 -51.19 10.76
CA LEU A 1112 23.71 -51.62 9.77
C LEU A 1112 24.76 -52.57 10.39
N SER A 1113 24.86 -52.61 11.72
CA SER A 1113 25.81 -53.44 12.46
C SER A 1113 25.30 -54.85 12.73
N ASP A 1114 24.01 -55.01 13.06
CA ASP A 1114 23.42 -56.29 13.48
C ASP A 1114 22.35 -56.86 12.52
N TRP A 1115 22.05 -56.14 11.43
CA TRP A 1115 21.12 -56.54 10.36
C TRP A 1115 19.71 -56.85 10.87
N THR A 1116 19.24 -56.02 11.81
CA THR A 1116 17.89 -56.09 12.35
C THR A 1116 17.08 -54.85 11.98
N ILE A 1117 15.79 -55.02 11.72
CA ILE A 1117 14.84 -53.91 11.59
C ILE A 1117 14.03 -53.85 12.89
N GLU A 1118 14.17 -52.75 13.61
CA GLU A 1118 13.40 -52.48 14.81
C GLU A 1118 12.17 -51.64 14.49
N ILE A 1119 10.99 -52.14 14.87
CA ILE A 1119 9.71 -51.46 14.73
C ILE A 1119 9.37 -50.77 16.04
N ARG A 1120 9.50 -49.44 16.08
CA ARG A 1120 9.31 -48.63 17.29
C ARG A 1120 8.04 -47.79 17.19
N PRO A 1121 7.19 -47.73 18.23
CA PRO A 1121 6.05 -46.82 18.27
C PRO A 1121 6.48 -45.35 18.04
N LEU A 1122 5.66 -44.57 17.34
CA LEU A 1122 5.98 -43.16 17.02
C LEU A 1122 6.22 -42.29 18.24
N ASP A 1123 5.50 -42.53 19.34
CA ASP A 1123 5.66 -41.79 20.60
C ASP A 1123 7.02 -42.02 21.27
N LYS A 1124 7.80 -43.01 20.80
CA LYS A 1124 9.07 -43.46 21.39
C LYS A 1124 10.14 -43.81 20.36
N LEU A 1125 10.21 -43.03 19.29
CA LEU A 1125 11.03 -43.33 18.12
C LEU A 1125 12.55 -43.49 18.40
N TRP A 1126 13.08 -42.82 19.45
CA TRP A 1126 14.50 -42.88 19.84
C TRP A 1126 14.82 -43.93 20.91
N GLU A 1127 13.81 -44.57 21.51
CA GLU A 1127 13.98 -45.53 22.61
C GLU A 1127 13.97 -46.98 22.13
N ARG A 1128 15.06 -47.71 22.39
CA ARG A 1128 15.10 -49.18 22.21
C ARG A 1128 14.42 -49.86 23.41
N ARG A 1129 13.36 -50.63 23.17
CA ARG A 1129 12.64 -51.36 24.23
C ARG A 1129 12.45 -52.84 23.89
N ARG A 1130 12.21 -53.65 24.92
CA ARG A 1130 12.03 -55.12 24.81
C ARG A 1130 10.68 -55.54 24.24
N ASP A 1131 9.74 -54.61 24.10
CA ASP A 1131 8.38 -54.81 23.59
C ASP A 1131 8.22 -54.36 22.12
N ASN A 1132 9.30 -53.85 21.51
CA ASN A 1132 9.35 -53.49 20.10
C ASN A 1132 9.40 -54.75 19.24
N TRP A 1133 8.68 -54.74 18.12
CA TRP A 1133 8.79 -55.83 17.15
C TRP A 1133 10.13 -55.75 16.43
N GLU A 1134 10.78 -56.90 16.27
CA GLU A 1134 12.06 -57.02 15.58
C GLU A 1134 11.90 -57.97 14.39
N ILE A 1135 12.36 -57.52 13.22
CA ILE A 1135 12.48 -58.36 12.02
C ILE A 1135 13.94 -58.74 11.87
N TYR A 1136 14.19 -60.06 11.89
CA TYR A 1136 15.51 -60.62 11.68
C TYR A 1136 15.74 -60.88 10.21
N LEU A 1137 16.79 -60.28 9.66
CA LEU A 1137 17.20 -60.47 8.27
C LEU A 1137 18.21 -61.61 8.18
N ALA A 1138 17.73 -62.86 8.13
CA ALA A 1138 18.57 -64.01 7.81
C ALA A 1138 18.54 -64.30 6.30
N PRO A 1139 19.63 -64.81 5.69
CA PRO A 1139 19.64 -65.14 4.26
C PRO A 1139 18.55 -66.16 3.91
N GLY A 1140 17.48 -65.71 3.25
CA GLY A 1140 16.39 -66.56 2.75
C GLY A 1140 15.23 -66.83 3.71
N ALA A 1141 15.22 -66.25 4.92
CA ALA A 1141 14.08 -66.34 5.83
C ALA A 1141 13.96 -65.07 6.68
N TYR A 1142 12.81 -64.38 6.54
CA TYR A 1142 12.47 -63.23 7.36
C TYR A 1142 11.43 -63.65 8.39
N SER A 1143 11.72 -63.37 9.65
CA SER A 1143 10.80 -63.68 10.75
C SER A 1143 10.58 -62.44 11.59
N MET A 1144 9.32 -62.21 11.94
CA MET A 1144 8.90 -61.12 12.80
C MET A 1144 8.62 -61.68 14.18
N ARG A 1145 9.27 -61.12 15.20
CA ARG A 1145 9.06 -61.46 16.61
C ARG A 1145 8.77 -60.21 17.41
N LYS A 1146 7.98 -60.36 18.47
CA LYS A 1146 7.78 -59.31 19.47
C LYS A 1146 8.66 -59.56 20.66
#